data_AF-A0A7I4Z3V1-F1
#
_entry.id   AF-A0A7I4Z3V1-F1
#
_cell.length_a   1.000
_cell.length_b   1.000
_cell.length_c   1.000
_cell.angle_alpha   90.00
_cell.angle_beta   90.00
_cell.angle_gamma   90.00
#
_symmetry.space_group_name_H-M   'P 1'
#
loop_
_entity.id
_entity.type
_entity.pdbx_description
1 polymer ?
#
loop_
_entity_poly.entity_id
_entity_poly.type
_entity_poly.pdbx_seq_one_letter_code
_entity_poly.pdbx_strand_id
1 'polypeptide(L)'
;MMEVEEVIRTICAIYDPSTSNSYRLVCTQVIENFKNSPPELVANTGFELISQSSPILCHAGWNLLQDLIRYRWNSIHSELCLALRNRIFQAIDTLVQEGTVESCARCVVAMMEHEWPQNWPNLTSQLQELCSRSSLHCAVVFAIQRRLVENVATLASVTNTRRRRDMHSAMVESADDLLEIALDKLNSCTLGMPFSANYKILSESVLLSNSISLNILFSDEANLLAARNIFGWLIEVCSCVLSQPIENQLVRIVDTVTRYLSTAEGNIYEQAAKLLATISARKREKSDNSIVISAFFREEVFSTILTITSLAADGSRSSEQHYRFLKSLCEVLITLGNFLSKVWADKSPPAHFGTFISAIVALFNHESLYLKHEACDVLVALSSHTSFREDEHLVQSLRLVFANIFRTFIKDGYPSQNPPTSASHYSQMDFEDDLDWHNFFMRFRSRLQLLIANNLADHFDLLLSVYEKDVMQRVLSDPYGVKEVEWDAMQKFARCVIAVAYERNIVDKKNERLIAIRNSLVTRMGDVTVCDVLSEMLSLHSPSVLSYEDDFDNFTTYFSLLRKALFMSAGHKTLNRHVISLILRTVQHFPTYFKDHVADVIALYAEVESVISQMQMAQLLQVLAVLSNTVDDESVRLKLLQMAVIPSIEHIRSIQWSFEGVMMFIKFNGFDGPPAQSKDQVSCVNRVELRRALTCIQGAVQQVNRSSPLANLLIPILPTFFKLSRCLMDLHSEDAKLALHPFLRDNLTKIVPSEKQQIYCSAGENIEPVTEGFSAEESDFVSVERQYVHDLNEQIIMIISALTSKFPNQVYSLYDFPQLLLGMVASFESVPEFRLRCWIKKVWKSVLCECPKARYQLVREFFERIVEAMNNRLQNIWAEVTHIDYDSEPTEEKLFFEHMTCVLSREYISFLRCCFISSDGEEYKATTMTPLGHWLFSNKIGLPSVIMTAFSALTFRDSVLVLKAVTLCKVLAEKLSDCYDDEVGVYMLVCSIRSLQLHGADEVTGTPLIGLVFHIYFALRRFSDSLLQVLMQVPNLTADIVESFDNRVRAMISGDEVILEKQKKEMARKLFKGLITLTIGEQHKKPVYLRPLPPIEKRRRKVNEPDDFENIALLFAYE
;
A
#
# COMPACT_ATOMS: atom_id res chain seq x y z
N MET A 1 -4.99 10.39 -57.02
CA MET A 1 -5.69 10.83 -55.79
C MET A 1 -6.82 9.86 -55.57
N MET A 2 -6.96 9.32 -54.36
CA MET A 2 -8.02 8.36 -54.03
C MET A 2 -9.38 9.07 -54.06
N GLU A 3 -10.38 8.50 -54.75
CA GLU A 3 -11.73 9.06 -54.81
C GLU A 3 -12.51 8.76 -53.52
N VAL A 4 -13.51 9.57 -53.18
CA VAL A 4 -14.26 9.43 -51.92
C VAL A 4 -14.96 8.08 -51.80
N GLU A 5 -15.47 7.53 -52.91
CA GLU A 5 -16.06 6.19 -52.95
C GLU A 5 -15.07 5.07 -52.61
N GLU A 6 -13.79 5.26 -52.92
CA GLU A 6 -12.73 4.32 -52.57
C GLU A 6 -12.44 4.40 -51.07
N VAL A 7 -12.39 5.61 -50.50
CA VAL A 7 -12.27 5.84 -49.04
C VAL A 7 -13.41 5.17 -48.28
N ILE A 8 -14.66 5.35 -48.74
CA ILE A 8 -15.85 4.73 -48.13
C ILE A 8 -15.73 3.21 -48.14
N ARG A 9 -15.40 2.60 -49.29
CA ARG A 9 -15.22 1.15 -49.41
C ARG A 9 -14.12 0.63 -48.47
N THR A 10 -12.98 1.32 -48.41
CA THR A 10 -11.88 0.95 -47.51
C THR A 10 -12.29 1.02 -46.05
N ILE A 11 -13.00 2.06 -45.61
CA ILE A 11 -13.50 2.17 -44.23
C ILE A 11 -14.50 1.04 -43.93
N CYS A 12 -15.46 0.78 -44.82
CA CYS A 12 -16.42 -0.30 -44.64
C CYS A 12 -15.71 -1.66 -44.51
N ALA A 13 -14.68 -1.94 -45.32
CA ALA A 13 -13.89 -3.17 -45.22
C ALA A 13 -13.14 -3.29 -43.88
N ILE A 14 -12.67 -2.19 -43.29
CA ILE A 14 -12.00 -2.21 -41.98
C ILE A 14 -12.94 -2.71 -40.88
N TYR A 15 -14.18 -2.22 -40.87
CA TYR A 15 -15.19 -2.52 -39.85
C TYR A 15 -16.03 -3.77 -40.14
N ASP A 16 -15.85 -4.41 -41.29
CA ASP A 16 -16.54 -5.66 -41.64
C ASP A 16 -15.89 -6.86 -40.92
N PRO A 17 -16.63 -7.62 -40.08
CA PRO A 17 -16.13 -8.81 -39.41
C PRO A 17 -15.67 -9.90 -40.38
N SER A 18 -16.22 -9.94 -41.60
CA SER A 18 -15.89 -10.93 -42.63
C SER A 18 -14.56 -10.64 -43.35
N THR A 19 -14.00 -9.43 -43.18
CA THR A 19 -12.72 -9.06 -43.77
C THR A 19 -11.55 -9.75 -43.08
N SER A 20 -10.65 -10.37 -43.86
CA SER A 20 -9.46 -11.04 -43.35
C SER A 20 -8.49 -10.05 -42.67
N ASN A 21 -7.76 -10.51 -41.65
CA ASN A 21 -6.79 -9.66 -40.93
C ASN A 21 -5.73 -9.04 -41.85
N SER A 22 -5.26 -9.79 -42.85
CA SER A 22 -4.29 -9.28 -43.83
C SER A 22 -4.85 -8.15 -44.69
N TYR A 23 -6.10 -8.29 -45.16
CA TYR A 23 -6.74 -7.25 -45.96
C TYR A 23 -7.16 -6.04 -45.11
N ARG A 24 -7.60 -6.26 -43.86
CA ARG A 24 -7.89 -5.19 -42.89
C ARG A 24 -6.64 -4.32 -42.63
N LEU A 25 -5.47 -4.94 -42.49
CA LEU A 25 -4.21 -4.23 -42.32
C LEU A 25 -3.87 -3.35 -43.55
N VAL A 26 -4.05 -3.89 -44.76
CA VAL A 26 -3.87 -3.13 -46.01
C VAL A 26 -4.82 -1.94 -46.06
N CYS A 27 -6.11 -2.16 -45.79
CA CYS A 27 -7.12 -1.10 -45.77
C CYS A 27 -6.79 -0.01 -44.74
N THR A 28 -6.33 -0.40 -43.55
CA THR A 28 -5.90 0.54 -42.50
C THR A 28 -4.71 1.39 -42.97
N GLN A 29 -3.71 0.78 -43.59
CA GLN A 29 -2.56 1.48 -44.14
C GLN A 29 -2.96 2.47 -45.24
N VAL A 30 -3.93 2.11 -46.08
CA VAL A 30 -4.48 2.99 -47.12
C VAL A 30 -5.11 4.24 -46.51
N ILE A 31 -5.91 4.10 -45.44
CA ILE A 31 -6.50 5.23 -44.72
C ILE A 31 -5.44 6.09 -44.02
N GLU A 32 -4.42 5.48 -43.40
CA GLU A 32 -3.30 6.22 -42.79
C GLU A 32 -2.51 7.03 -43.83
N ASN A 33 -2.27 6.45 -45.01
CA ASN A 33 -1.65 7.18 -46.12
C ASN A 33 -2.54 8.32 -46.62
N PHE A 34 -3.86 8.11 -46.68
CA PHE A 34 -4.82 9.13 -47.11
C PHE A 34 -4.80 10.38 -46.21
N LYS A 35 -4.64 10.24 -44.89
CA LYS A 35 -4.54 11.36 -43.94
C LYS A 35 -3.40 12.34 -44.26
N ASN A 36 -2.38 11.91 -45.01
CA ASN A 36 -1.26 12.74 -45.44
C ASN A 36 -1.47 13.44 -46.80
N SER A 37 -2.61 13.22 -47.47
CA SER A 37 -3.00 13.87 -48.74
C SER A 37 -3.19 15.40 -48.60
N PRO A 38 -3.39 16.18 -49.69
CA PRO A 38 -3.62 17.63 -49.56
C PRO A 38 -4.76 17.96 -48.56
N PRO A 39 -4.58 18.96 -47.65
CA PRO A 39 -5.54 19.27 -46.60
C PRO A 39 -6.98 19.49 -47.08
N GLU A 40 -7.16 20.16 -48.22
CA GLU A 40 -8.47 20.42 -48.82
C GLU A 40 -9.18 19.13 -49.22
N LEU A 41 -8.45 18.16 -49.78
CA LEU A 41 -9.00 16.86 -50.16
C LEU A 41 -9.48 16.10 -48.93
N VAL A 42 -8.62 16.00 -47.90
CA VAL A 42 -8.95 15.31 -46.65
C VAL A 42 -10.15 15.97 -45.97
N ALA A 43 -10.19 17.30 -45.95
CA ALA A 43 -11.29 18.06 -45.38
C ALA A 43 -12.62 17.80 -46.12
N ASN A 44 -12.62 17.90 -47.45
CA ASN A 44 -13.82 17.68 -48.25
C ASN A 44 -14.35 16.26 -48.09
N THR A 45 -13.47 15.25 -48.15
CA THR A 45 -13.83 13.86 -47.88
C THR A 45 -14.39 13.68 -46.46
N GLY A 46 -13.77 14.31 -45.46
CA GLY A 46 -14.26 14.28 -44.08
C GLY A 46 -15.71 14.78 -43.94
N PHE A 47 -16.03 15.94 -44.53
CA PHE A 47 -17.39 16.47 -44.51
C PHE A 47 -18.40 15.62 -45.31
N GLU A 48 -17.96 15.04 -46.42
CA GLU A 48 -18.81 14.14 -47.22
C GLU A 48 -19.13 12.85 -46.47
N LEU A 49 -18.17 12.30 -45.72
CA LEU A 49 -18.36 11.16 -44.84
C LEU A 49 -19.28 11.48 -43.65
N ILE A 50 -19.16 12.67 -43.06
CA ILE A 50 -20.05 13.15 -41.98
C ILE A 50 -21.50 13.24 -42.45
N SER A 51 -21.71 13.60 -43.72
CA SER A 51 -23.04 13.74 -44.32
C SER A 51 -23.71 12.39 -44.64
N GLN A 52 -23.00 11.26 -44.50
CA GLN A 52 -23.55 9.92 -44.74
C GLN A 52 -24.44 9.47 -43.59
N SER A 53 -25.42 8.62 -43.90
CA SER A 53 -26.34 8.04 -42.90
C SER A 53 -25.68 6.98 -42.01
N SER A 54 -24.57 6.38 -42.43
CA SER A 54 -23.87 5.36 -41.66
C SER A 54 -23.13 5.96 -40.46
N PRO A 55 -23.42 5.53 -39.21
CA PRO A 55 -22.72 6.02 -38.03
C PRO A 55 -21.21 5.80 -38.08
N ILE A 56 -20.77 4.69 -38.69
CA ILE A 56 -19.35 4.35 -38.86
C ILE A 56 -18.66 5.36 -39.78
N LEU A 57 -19.29 5.68 -40.92
CA LEU A 57 -18.73 6.65 -41.87
C LEU A 57 -18.74 8.06 -41.28
N CYS A 58 -19.82 8.43 -40.59
CA CYS A 58 -19.91 9.72 -39.92
C CYS A 58 -18.81 9.88 -38.85
N HIS A 59 -18.62 8.85 -38.01
CA HIS A 59 -17.55 8.80 -37.02
C HIS A 59 -16.15 8.88 -37.66
N ALA A 60 -15.92 8.12 -38.74
CA ALA A 60 -14.67 8.15 -39.48
C ALA A 60 -14.38 9.53 -40.10
N GLY A 61 -15.41 10.20 -40.63
CA GLY A 61 -15.31 11.57 -41.15
C GLY A 61 -14.87 12.57 -40.09
N TRP A 62 -15.49 12.54 -38.91
CA TRP A 62 -15.06 13.36 -37.77
C TRP A 62 -13.62 13.07 -37.35
N ASN A 63 -13.22 11.80 -37.28
CA ASN A 63 -11.84 11.43 -36.92
C ASN A 63 -10.81 11.88 -37.96
N LEU A 64 -11.15 11.86 -39.26
CA LEU A 64 -10.28 12.40 -40.32
C LEU A 64 -10.07 13.91 -40.16
N LEU A 65 -11.15 14.66 -39.87
CA LEU A 65 -11.04 16.08 -39.58
C LEU A 65 -10.22 16.34 -38.31
N GLN A 66 -10.43 15.55 -37.27
CA GLN A 66 -9.66 15.64 -36.02
C GLN A 66 -8.17 15.46 -36.28
N ASP A 67 -7.77 14.43 -37.03
CA ASP A 67 -6.36 14.16 -37.35
C ASP A 67 -5.74 15.28 -38.19
N LEU A 68 -6.49 15.79 -39.17
CA LEU A 68 -6.06 16.93 -39.98
C LEU A 68 -5.79 18.17 -39.12
N ILE A 69 -6.69 18.48 -38.19
CA ILE A 69 -6.52 19.59 -37.24
C ILE A 69 -5.33 19.30 -36.33
N ARG A 70 -5.40 18.23 -35.55
CA ARG A 70 -4.44 17.93 -34.49
C ARG A 70 -2.99 17.86 -34.98
N TYR A 71 -2.74 17.31 -36.16
CA TYR A 71 -1.37 17.06 -36.62
C TYR A 71 -0.91 18.00 -37.74
N ARG A 72 -1.82 18.62 -38.49
CA ARG A 72 -1.46 19.37 -39.71
C ARG A 72 -1.96 20.81 -39.71
N TRP A 73 -2.62 21.30 -38.66
CA TRP A 73 -3.13 22.68 -38.58
C TRP A 73 -2.10 23.75 -38.98
N ASN A 74 -0.85 23.62 -38.53
CA ASN A 74 0.19 24.62 -38.82
C ASN A 74 0.63 24.64 -40.30
N SER A 75 0.39 23.56 -41.04
CA SER A 75 0.70 23.47 -42.48
C SER A 75 -0.43 23.99 -43.37
N ILE A 76 -1.58 24.31 -42.78
CA ILE A 76 -2.77 24.79 -43.49
C ILE A 76 -2.73 26.32 -43.55
N HIS A 77 -3.02 26.89 -44.72
CA HIS A 77 -3.12 28.34 -44.88
C HIS A 77 -4.22 28.93 -43.98
N SER A 78 -4.03 30.17 -43.49
CA SER A 78 -4.94 30.82 -42.53
C SER A 78 -6.38 30.93 -43.03
N GLU A 79 -6.57 31.23 -44.32
CA GLU A 79 -7.90 31.29 -44.95
C GLU A 79 -8.62 29.95 -44.89
N LEU A 80 -7.90 28.84 -45.16
CA LEU A 80 -8.45 27.50 -45.09
C LEU A 80 -8.70 27.05 -43.64
N CYS A 81 -7.89 27.48 -42.68
CA CYS A 81 -8.15 27.26 -41.24
C CYS A 81 -9.47 27.91 -40.80
N LEU A 82 -9.71 29.16 -41.23
CA LEU A 82 -10.97 29.87 -40.97
C LEU A 82 -12.15 29.20 -41.66
N ALA A 83 -11.99 28.77 -42.91
CA ALA A 83 -13.02 28.02 -43.64
C ALA A 83 -13.35 26.68 -42.96
N LEU A 84 -12.34 25.93 -42.52
CA LEU A 84 -12.50 24.68 -41.76
C LEU A 84 -13.28 24.91 -40.47
N ARG A 85 -12.89 25.92 -39.69
CA ARG A 85 -13.59 26.30 -38.45
C ARG A 85 -15.07 26.59 -38.72
N ASN A 86 -15.37 27.40 -39.72
CA ASN A 86 -16.76 27.76 -40.06
C ASN A 86 -17.56 26.54 -40.53
N ARG A 87 -16.97 25.68 -41.37
CA ARG A 87 -17.63 24.45 -41.84
C ARG A 87 -17.86 23.44 -40.73
N ILE A 88 -16.96 23.33 -39.75
CA ILE A 88 -17.15 22.47 -38.56
C ILE A 88 -18.33 22.99 -37.72
N PHE A 89 -18.40 24.29 -37.46
CA PHE A 89 -19.53 24.87 -36.72
C PHE A 89 -20.85 24.75 -37.48
N GLN A 90 -20.83 24.86 -38.81
CA GLN A 90 -22.00 24.60 -39.64
C GLN A 90 -22.41 23.11 -39.58
N ALA A 91 -21.45 22.18 -39.60
CA ALA A 91 -21.72 20.75 -39.48
C ALA A 91 -22.23 20.37 -38.08
N ILE A 92 -21.80 21.06 -37.01
CA ILE A 92 -22.38 20.93 -35.68
C ILE A 92 -23.87 21.29 -35.71
N ASP A 93 -24.21 22.37 -36.41
CA ASP A 93 -25.57 22.91 -36.47
C ASP A 93 -26.54 22.03 -37.28
N THR A 94 -26.04 21.33 -38.31
CA THR A 94 -26.90 20.63 -39.28
C THR A 94 -26.70 19.12 -39.38
N LEU A 95 -25.54 18.59 -38.99
CA LEU A 95 -25.15 17.18 -39.25
C LEU A 95 -24.80 16.40 -37.97
N VAL A 96 -24.72 17.04 -36.80
CA VAL A 96 -24.37 16.33 -35.57
C VAL A 96 -25.48 15.38 -35.14
N GLN A 97 -25.08 14.23 -34.62
CA GLN A 97 -25.97 13.19 -34.10
C GLN A 97 -25.51 12.80 -32.70
N GLU A 98 -26.37 12.17 -31.91
CA GLU A 98 -26.07 11.78 -30.52
C GLU A 98 -24.80 10.92 -30.42
N GLY A 99 -24.63 9.96 -31.34
CA GLY A 99 -23.44 9.10 -31.38
C GLY A 99 -22.14 9.78 -31.85
N THR A 100 -22.20 11.03 -32.34
CA THR A 100 -21.04 11.76 -32.88
C THR A 100 -20.65 13.00 -32.07
N VAL A 101 -21.40 13.31 -30.99
CA VAL A 101 -21.11 14.40 -30.05
C VAL A 101 -19.65 14.40 -29.60
N GLU A 102 -19.13 13.24 -29.18
CA GLU A 102 -17.76 13.12 -28.67
C GLU A 102 -16.70 13.31 -29.77
N SER A 103 -16.92 12.75 -30.96
CA SER A 103 -15.98 12.91 -32.09
C SER A 103 -15.92 14.35 -32.55
N CYS A 104 -17.07 15.02 -32.57
CA CYS A 104 -17.14 16.44 -32.90
C CYS A 104 -16.43 17.31 -31.84
N ALA A 105 -16.67 17.03 -30.55
CA ALA A 105 -16.02 17.73 -29.45
C ALA A 105 -14.49 17.67 -29.55
N ARG A 106 -13.93 16.50 -29.91
CA ARG A 106 -12.49 16.34 -30.14
C ARG A 106 -11.94 17.24 -31.24
N CYS A 107 -12.68 17.46 -32.34
CA CYS A 107 -12.28 18.39 -33.39
C CYS A 107 -12.21 19.82 -32.88
N VAL A 108 -13.22 20.26 -32.13
CA VAL A 108 -13.26 21.63 -31.59
C VAL A 108 -12.16 21.84 -30.56
N VAL A 109 -11.96 20.91 -29.61
CA VAL A 109 -10.87 21.01 -28.62
C VAL A 109 -9.50 21.00 -29.31
N ALA A 110 -9.30 20.21 -30.36
CA ALA A 110 -8.07 20.26 -31.14
C ALA A 110 -7.83 21.66 -31.73
N MET A 111 -8.85 22.29 -32.33
CA MET A 111 -8.72 23.69 -32.81
C MET A 111 -8.48 24.67 -31.65
N MET A 112 -9.12 24.46 -30.50
CA MET A 112 -8.90 25.27 -29.30
C MET A 112 -7.45 25.21 -28.84
N GLU A 113 -6.82 24.03 -28.83
CA GLU A 113 -5.40 23.88 -28.48
C GLU A 113 -4.49 24.70 -29.41
N HIS A 114 -4.84 24.86 -30.68
CA HIS A 114 -4.08 25.67 -31.63
C HIS A 114 -4.34 27.18 -31.55
N GLU A 115 -5.59 27.61 -31.29
CA GLU A 115 -5.99 29.01 -31.53
C GLU A 115 -6.63 29.76 -30.34
N TRP A 116 -7.31 29.07 -29.42
CA TRP A 116 -8.07 29.70 -28.33
C TRP A 116 -7.24 29.87 -27.05
N PRO A 117 -7.17 31.03 -26.38
CA PRO A 117 -8.07 32.17 -26.54
C PRO A 117 -7.59 33.29 -27.47
N GLN A 118 -6.29 33.41 -27.78
CA GLN A 118 -5.72 34.61 -28.42
C GLN A 118 -6.28 34.89 -29.83
N ASN A 119 -6.33 33.87 -30.69
CA ASN A 119 -6.75 34.01 -32.07
C ASN A 119 -8.24 33.71 -32.26
N TRP A 120 -8.93 33.28 -31.19
CA TRP A 120 -10.35 32.97 -31.20
C TRP A 120 -11.04 33.49 -29.93
N PRO A 121 -11.01 34.80 -29.65
CA PRO A 121 -11.55 35.37 -28.42
C PRO A 121 -13.07 35.19 -28.30
N ASN A 122 -13.79 35.20 -29.43
CA ASN A 122 -15.25 35.07 -29.46
C ASN A 122 -15.74 33.60 -29.34
N LEU A 123 -14.87 32.62 -29.13
CA LEU A 123 -15.29 31.21 -29.03
C LEU A 123 -16.27 31.00 -27.88
N THR A 124 -15.97 31.58 -26.71
CA THR A 124 -16.80 31.41 -25.52
C THR A 124 -18.23 31.86 -25.78
N SER A 125 -18.41 33.05 -26.38
CA SER A 125 -19.73 33.54 -26.78
C SER A 125 -20.42 32.67 -27.84
N GLN A 126 -19.66 32.10 -28.78
CA GLN A 126 -20.20 31.18 -29.79
C GLN A 126 -20.71 29.87 -29.17
N LEU A 127 -19.97 29.32 -28.20
CA LEU A 127 -20.39 28.12 -27.48
C LEU A 127 -21.61 28.38 -26.59
N GLN A 128 -21.69 29.56 -25.96
CA GLN A 128 -22.87 29.99 -25.20
C GLN A 128 -24.10 30.09 -26.09
N GLU A 129 -23.98 30.69 -27.28
CA GLU A 129 -25.08 30.77 -28.26
C GLU A 129 -25.54 29.38 -28.69
N LEU A 130 -24.60 28.46 -28.99
CA LEU A 130 -24.94 27.07 -29.35
C LEU A 130 -25.72 26.35 -28.25
N CYS A 131 -25.40 26.55 -26.97
CA CYS A 131 -26.15 25.94 -25.86
C CYS A 131 -27.64 26.31 -25.87
N SER A 132 -27.98 27.51 -26.34
CA SER A 132 -29.36 28.00 -26.38
C SER A 132 -30.21 27.42 -27.51
N ARG A 133 -29.60 26.78 -28.51
CA ARG A 133 -30.30 26.31 -29.73
C ARG A 133 -31.10 25.02 -29.52
N SER A 134 -30.47 24.01 -28.92
CA SER A 134 -31.15 22.75 -28.54
C SER A 134 -30.35 21.97 -27.50
N SER A 135 -30.96 20.95 -26.91
CA SER A 135 -30.30 20.07 -25.94
C SER A 135 -29.12 19.31 -26.54
N LEU A 136 -29.21 18.90 -27.81
CA LEU A 136 -28.11 18.25 -28.51
C LEU A 136 -26.89 19.18 -28.66
N HIS A 137 -27.12 20.45 -29.03
CA HIS A 137 -26.05 21.44 -29.10
C HIS A 137 -25.43 21.71 -27.73
N CYS A 138 -26.25 21.80 -26.68
CA CYS A 138 -25.78 21.90 -25.31
C CYS A 138 -24.89 20.69 -24.92
N ALA A 139 -25.27 19.47 -25.31
CA ALA A 139 -24.48 18.27 -25.08
C ALA A 139 -23.09 18.35 -25.76
N VAL A 140 -23.04 18.83 -27.01
CA VAL A 140 -21.78 19.07 -27.73
C VAL A 140 -20.90 20.08 -27.00
N VAL A 141 -21.46 21.20 -26.54
CA VAL A 141 -20.69 22.22 -25.84
C VAL A 141 -20.10 21.67 -24.54
N PHE A 142 -20.87 20.96 -23.72
CA PHE A 142 -20.34 20.40 -22.48
C PHE A 142 -19.39 19.22 -22.70
N ALA A 143 -19.53 18.46 -23.80
CA ALA A 143 -18.52 17.50 -24.22
C ALA A 143 -17.19 18.19 -24.57
N ILE A 144 -17.23 19.33 -25.28
CA ILE A 144 -16.07 20.17 -25.59
C ILE A 144 -15.43 20.67 -24.29
N GLN A 145 -16.23 21.23 -23.37
CA GLN A 145 -15.74 21.80 -22.13
C GLN A 145 -15.15 20.75 -21.19
N ARG A 146 -15.81 19.59 -21.03
CA ARG A 146 -15.27 18.46 -20.27
C ARG A 146 -13.90 18.06 -20.80
N ARG A 147 -13.81 17.83 -22.12
CA ARG A 147 -12.57 17.41 -22.77
C ARG A 147 -11.46 18.45 -22.67
N LEU A 148 -11.81 19.74 -22.72
CA LEU A 148 -10.87 20.84 -22.50
C LEU A 148 -10.26 20.76 -21.09
N VAL A 149 -11.10 20.60 -20.06
CA VAL A 149 -10.66 20.49 -18.67
C VAL A 149 -9.79 19.26 -18.48
N GLU A 150 -10.21 18.10 -19.00
CA GLU A 150 -9.41 16.87 -19.00
C GLU A 150 -8.02 17.12 -19.62
N ASN A 151 -7.93 17.73 -20.80
CA ASN A 151 -6.67 17.94 -21.49
C ASN A 151 -5.76 18.98 -20.80
N VAL A 152 -6.35 20.02 -20.20
CA VAL A 152 -5.60 21.16 -19.64
C VAL A 152 -5.22 20.96 -18.18
N ALA A 153 -6.09 20.33 -17.39
CA ALA A 153 -5.95 20.22 -15.94
C ALA A 153 -5.76 18.76 -15.47
N THR A 154 -6.72 17.86 -15.75
CA THR A 154 -6.74 16.50 -15.17
C THR A 154 -5.67 15.59 -15.73
N LEU A 155 -5.62 15.45 -17.06
CA LEU A 155 -4.62 14.64 -17.78
C LEU A 155 -3.38 15.46 -18.17
N ALA A 156 -3.49 16.80 -18.12
CA ALA A 156 -2.44 17.75 -18.50
C ALA A 156 -1.75 17.44 -19.86
N SER A 157 -2.51 16.87 -20.81
CA SER A 157 -2.05 16.35 -22.10
C SER A 157 -1.52 17.43 -23.05
N VAL A 158 -1.86 18.70 -22.83
CA VAL A 158 -1.23 19.85 -23.52
C VAL A 158 0.21 20.01 -23.02
N THR A 159 1.17 19.53 -23.81
CA THR A 159 2.60 19.48 -23.47
C THR A 159 3.22 20.88 -23.31
N ASN A 160 2.81 21.84 -24.15
CA ASN A 160 3.29 23.21 -24.06
C ASN A 160 2.74 23.89 -22.79
N THR A 161 3.62 24.10 -21.81
CA THR A 161 3.24 24.56 -20.47
C THR A 161 2.70 25.99 -20.47
N ARG A 162 3.24 26.86 -21.32
CA ARG A 162 2.75 28.23 -21.45
C ARG A 162 1.35 28.22 -22.05
N ARG A 163 1.18 27.47 -23.14
CA ARG A 163 -0.11 27.31 -23.81
C ARG A 163 -1.17 26.75 -22.86
N ARG A 164 -0.84 25.70 -22.12
CA ARG A 164 -1.71 25.09 -21.10
C ARG A 164 -2.09 26.09 -20.02
N ARG A 165 -1.16 26.92 -19.56
CA ARG A 165 -1.44 27.98 -18.57
C ARG A 165 -2.38 29.05 -19.11
N ASP A 166 -2.18 29.47 -20.35
CA ASP A 166 -3.04 30.46 -21.03
C ASP A 166 -4.46 29.90 -21.18
N MET A 167 -4.59 28.64 -21.65
CA MET A 167 -5.88 27.94 -21.75
C MET A 167 -6.54 27.72 -20.40
N HIS A 168 -5.79 27.31 -19.37
CA HIS A 168 -6.30 27.16 -18.01
C HIS A 168 -6.85 28.49 -17.47
N SER A 169 -6.15 29.60 -17.72
CA SER A 169 -6.59 30.93 -17.26
C SER A 169 -7.91 31.34 -17.94
N ALA A 170 -8.02 31.14 -19.25
CA ALA A 170 -9.25 31.45 -20.00
C ALA A 170 -10.41 30.49 -19.66
N MET A 171 -10.11 29.23 -19.35
CA MET A 171 -11.09 28.25 -18.89
C MET A 171 -11.68 28.66 -17.54
N VAL A 172 -10.82 29.11 -16.61
CA VAL A 172 -11.27 29.65 -15.32
C VAL A 172 -12.11 30.92 -15.51
N GLU A 173 -11.76 31.79 -16.45
CA GLU A 173 -12.50 33.03 -16.72
C GLU A 173 -13.87 32.78 -17.37
N SER A 174 -14.04 31.68 -18.13
CA SER A 174 -15.30 31.32 -18.78
C SER A 174 -16.16 30.32 -18.01
N ALA A 175 -15.64 29.74 -16.94
CA ALA A 175 -16.32 28.71 -16.15
C ALA A 175 -17.63 29.23 -15.55
N ASP A 176 -17.68 30.49 -15.12
CA ASP A 176 -18.83 31.10 -14.44
C ASP A 176 -20.06 31.17 -15.35
N ASP A 177 -19.88 31.72 -16.55
CA ASP A 177 -20.97 31.87 -17.51
C ASP A 177 -21.49 30.50 -17.97
N LEU A 178 -20.59 29.54 -18.14
CA LEU A 178 -20.95 28.17 -18.52
C LEU A 178 -21.63 27.43 -17.36
N LEU A 179 -21.29 27.75 -16.11
CA LEU A 179 -21.91 27.17 -14.93
C LEU A 179 -23.37 27.61 -14.81
N GLU A 180 -23.68 28.88 -15.06
CA GLU A 180 -25.06 29.36 -15.12
C GLU A 180 -25.89 28.59 -16.15
N ILE A 181 -25.37 28.49 -17.38
CA ILE A 181 -26.04 27.76 -18.47
C ILE A 181 -26.22 26.28 -18.11
N ALA A 182 -25.21 25.64 -17.52
CA ALA A 182 -25.26 24.25 -17.09
C ALA A 182 -26.40 24.01 -16.10
N LEU A 183 -26.47 24.83 -15.05
CA LEU A 183 -27.45 24.68 -13.98
C LEU A 183 -28.86 24.98 -14.47
N ASP A 184 -29.04 26.02 -15.30
CA ASP A 184 -30.33 26.34 -15.90
C ASP A 184 -30.79 25.24 -16.85
N LYS A 185 -29.86 24.66 -17.64
CA LYS A 185 -30.18 23.55 -18.51
C LYS A 185 -30.65 22.34 -17.71
N LEU A 186 -29.91 21.95 -16.67
CA LEU A 186 -30.31 20.87 -15.78
C LEU A 186 -31.69 21.14 -15.14
N ASN A 187 -31.96 22.38 -14.68
CA ASN A 187 -33.26 22.73 -14.12
C ASN A 187 -34.41 22.64 -15.12
N SER A 188 -34.14 22.92 -16.40
CA SER A 188 -35.14 22.85 -17.48
C SER A 188 -35.34 21.45 -18.06
N CYS A 189 -34.41 20.52 -17.82
CA CYS A 189 -34.49 19.16 -18.34
C CYS A 189 -35.59 18.37 -17.62
N THR A 190 -36.67 18.06 -18.33
CA THR A 190 -37.70 17.11 -17.86
C THR A 190 -37.22 15.68 -18.13
N LEU A 191 -36.46 15.09 -17.21
CA LEU A 191 -36.18 13.65 -17.24
C LEU A 191 -37.31 12.89 -16.54
N GLY A 192 -37.79 11.83 -17.18
CA GLY A 192 -38.96 11.06 -16.76
C GLY A 192 -38.65 10.07 -15.64
N MET A 193 -39.72 9.74 -14.90
CA MET A 193 -39.84 8.70 -13.86
C MET A 193 -38.90 8.82 -12.63
N PRO A 194 -39.43 9.17 -11.44
CA PRO A 194 -38.66 9.10 -10.20
C PRO A 194 -38.23 7.65 -9.89
N PHE A 195 -37.08 7.48 -9.26
CA PHE A 195 -36.45 6.20 -8.86
C PHE A 195 -37.43 5.29 -8.11
N SER A 196 -38.36 5.88 -7.33
CA SER A 196 -39.44 5.17 -6.62
C SER A 196 -40.47 4.49 -7.52
N ALA A 197 -40.60 4.89 -8.80
CA ALA A 197 -41.58 4.33 -9.73
C ALA A 197 -41.16 2.95 -10.28
N ASN A 198 -39.86 2.65 -10.34
CA ASN A 198 -39.37 1.29 -10.60
C ASN A 198 -39.78 0.30 -9.49
N TYR A 199 -39.96 0.78 -8.26
CA TYR A 199 -40.33 -0.05 -7.11
C TYR A 199 -41.79 -0.52 -7.15
N LYS A 200 -42.72 0.27 -7.73
CA LYS A 200 -44.15 -0.08 -7.81
C LYS A 200 -44.54 -0.89 -9.05
N ILE A 201 -43.81 -0.77 -10.15
CA ILE A 201 -44.13 -1.47 -11.40
C ILE A 201 -43.75 -2.97 -11.34
N LEU A 202 -42.87 -3.36 -10.41
CA LEU A 202 -42.52 -4.77 -10.18
C LEU A 202 -43.40 -5.49 -9.14
N SER A 203 -44.23 -4.77 -8.35
CA SER A 203 -45.04 -5.37 -7.28
C SER A 203 -46.53 -5.51 -7.59
N GLU A 204 -47.11 -4.77 -8.55
CA GLU A 204 -48.53 -4.86 -8.89
C GLU A 204 -48.76 -4.96 -10.41
N SER A 205 -48.80 -6.20 -10.90
CA SER A 205 -49.34 -6.51 -12.22
C SER A 205 -50.88 -6.46 -12.19
N VAL A 206 -51.50 -5.29 -12.26
CA VAL A 206 -52.95 -5.17 -12.55
C VAL A 206 -53.23 -3.96 -13.46
N LEU A 207 -53.68 -4.31 -14.67
CA LEU A 207 -54.55 -3.59 -15.61
C LEU A 207 -54.92 -2.14 -15.26
N LEU A 208 -54.59 -1.21 -16.18
CA LEU A 208 -55.55 -0.20 -16.64
C LEU A 208 -55.13 0.35 -18.02
N SER A 209 -55.83 -0.16 -19.03
CA SER A 209 -56.07 0.52 -20.29
C SER A 209 -56.78 1.85 -20.02
N ASN A 210 -56.15 2.99 -20.31
CA ASN A 210 -56.86 4.18 -20.77
C ASN A 210 -55.89 5.16 -21.44
N SER A 211 -56.22 5.50 -22.68
CA SER A 211 -55.47 6.27 -23.65
C SER A 211 -55.52 7.77 -23.38
N ILE A 212 -54.92 8.24 -22.29
CA ILE A 212 -54.51 9.64 -22.09
C ILE A 212 -53.19 9.63 -21.28
N SER A 213 -52.11 10.16 -21.86
CA SER A 213 -50.73 10.32 -21.32
C SER A 213 -49.62 9.36 -21.83
N LEU A 214 -49.70 8.91 -23.08
CA LEU A 214 -48.56 8.25 -23.76
C LEU A 214 -47.42 9.21 -24.18
N ASN A 215 -47.56 10.53 -23.97
CA ASN A 215 -46.49 11.51 -24.19
C ASN A 215 -45.51 11.64 -23.00
N ILE A 216 -45.66 10.86 -21.93
CA ILE A 216 -44.74 10.86 -20.77
C ILE A 216 -43.68 9.73 -20.90
N LEU A 217 -43.73 8.92 -21.97
CA LEU A 217 -42.89 7.73 -22.16
C LEU A 217 -41.70 7.89 -23.11
N PHE A 218 -41.48 9.08 -23.67
CA PHE A 218 -40.28 9.35 -24.47
C PHE A 218 -39.34 10.24 -23.64
N SER A 219 -38.31 9.65 -23.06
CA SER A 219 -37.16 10.43 -22.61
C SER A 219 -36.59 11.13 -23.85
N ASP A 220 -36.40 12.44 -23.75
CA ASP A 220 -35.68 13.17 -24.79
C ASP A 220 -34.20 12.78 -24.66
N GLU A 221 -33.75 11.82 -25.47
CA GLU A 221 -32.37 11.28 -25.45
C GLU A 221 -31.33 12.41 -25.49
N ALA A 222 -31.63 13.51 -26.19
CA ALA A 222 -30.80 14.70 -26.23
C ALA A 222 -30.74 15.45 -24.89
N ASN A 223 -31.81 15.50 -24.08
CA ASN A 223 -31.78 16.06 -22.72
C ASN A 223 -30.93 15.20 -21.78
N LEU A 224 -31.06 13.87 -21.85
CA LEU A 224 -30.25 12.95 -21.06
C LEU A 224 -28.77 13.07 -21.43
N LEU A 225 -28.46 13.15 -22.73
CA LEU A 225 -27.10 13.32 -23.22
C LEU A 225 -26.50 14.67 -22.81
N ALA A 226 -27.30 15.75 -22.85
CA ALA A 226 -26.88 17.07 -22.35
C ALA A 226 -26.55 17.00 -20.85
N ALA A 227 -27.44 16.42 -20.05
CA ALA A 227 -27.24 16.29 -18.62
C ALA A 227 -25.98 15.46 -18.30
N ARG A 228 -25.78 14.31 -18.95
CA ARG A 228 -24.58 13.47 -18.79
C ARG A 228 -23.27 14.23 -19.07
N ASN A 229 -23.23 15.03 -20.14
CA ASN A 229 -22.04 15.82 -20.47
C ASN A 229 -21.83 16.98 -19.49
N ILE A 230 -22.90 17.62 -19.03
CA ILE A 230 -22.83 18.64 -17.96
C ILE A 230 -22.27 18.02 -16.67
N PHE A 231 -22.78 16.87 -16.23
CA PHE A 231 -22.27 16.16 -15.05
C PHE A 231 -20.80 15.81 -15.22
N GLY A 232 -20.41 15.26 -16.37
CA GLY A 232 -19.01 14.95 -16.65
C GLY A 232 -18.11 16.18 -16.58
N TRP A 233 -18.54 17.31 -17.14
CA TRP A 233 -17.81 18.58 -17.03
C TRP A 233 -17.73 19.08 -15.59
N LEU A 234 -18.84 19.07 -14.84
CA LEU A 234 -18.86 19.51 -13.44
C LEU A 234 -17.95 18.67 -12.55
N ILE A 235 -17.88 17.35 -12.76
CA ILE A 235 -16.98 16.44 -12.03
C ILE A 235 -15.53 16.88 -12.24
N GLU A 236 -15.12 17.05 -13.50
CA GLU A 236 -13.76 17.48 -13.84
C GLU A 236 -13.46 18.86 -13.28
N VAL A 237 -14.33 19.85 -13.51
CA VAL A 237 -14.14 21.23 -13.05
C VAL A 237 -14.09 21.32 -11.53
N CYS A 238 -15.00 20.68 -10.80
CA CYS A 238 -15.02 20.74 -9.34
C CYS A 238 -13.78 20.06 -8.73
N SER A 239 -13.22 19.06 -9.38
CA SER A 239 -12.02 18.36 -8.90
C SER A 239 -10.74 19.20 -9.00
N CYS A 240 -10.57 19.99 -10.07
CA CYS A 240 -9.28 20.61 -10.40
C CYS A 240 -9.29 22.15 -10.45
N VAL A 241 -10.47 22.79 -10.53
CA VAL A 241 -10.60 24.25 -10.61
C VAL A 241 -11.03 24.81 -9.25
N LEU A 242 -10.17 25.64 -8.68
CA LEU A 242 -10.48 26.44 -7.49
C LEU A 242 -10.71 27.89 -7.93
N SER A 243 -11.94 28.25 -8.28
CA SER A 243 -12.33 29.62 -8.59
C SER A 243 -13.41 30.11 -7.63
N GLN A 244 -13.28 31.35 -7.14
CA GLN A 244 -14.27 31.99 -6.26
C GLN A 244 -15.73 31.86 -6.75
N PRO A 245 -16.03 31.98 -8.05
CA PRO A 245 -17.41 31.92 -8.54
C PRO A 245 -18.04 30.53 -8.46
N ILE A 246 -17.28 29.45 -8.72
CA ILE A 246 -17.76 28.08 -8.50
C ILE A 246 -18.09 27.90 -7.02
N GLU A 247 -17.27 28.45 -6.12
CA GLU A 247 -17.55 28.38 -4.68
C GLU A 247 -18.81 29.14 -4.27
N ASN A 248 -19.05 30.31 -4.85
CA ASN A 248 -20.25 31.09 -4.60
C ASN A 248 -21.53 30.36 -5.06
N GLN A 249 -21.42 29.45 -6.03
CA GLN A 249 -22.54 28.67 -6.58
C GLN A 249 -22.64 27.26 -6.00
N LEU A 250 -21.74 26.84 -5.11
CA LEU A 250 -21.65 25.46 -4.62
C LEU A 250 -22.99 24.95 -4.06
N VAL A 251 -23.68 25.80 -3.32
CA VAL A 251 -25.02 25.56 -2.76
C VAL A 251 -26.02 25.20 -3.86
N ARG A 252 -26.10 26.01 -4.92
CA ARG A 252 -26.99 25.77 -6.07
C ARG A 252 -26.60 24.53 -6.87
N ILE A 253 -25.31 24.24 -7.00
CA ILE A 253 -24.82 23.01 -7.64
C ILE A 253 -25.34 21.81 -6.85
N VAL A 254 -25.11 21.77 -5.54
CA VAL A 254 -25.56 20.66 -4.68
C VAL A 254 -27.09 20.50 -4.74
N ASP A 255 -27.86 21.59 -4.70
CA ASP A 255 -29.33 21.55 -4.80
C ASP A 255 -29.81 20.98 -6.14
N THR A 256 -29.11 21.31 -7.22
CA THR A 256 -29.44 20.83 -8.57
C THR A 256 -29.09 19.36 -8.71
N VAL A 257 -27.90 18.97 -8.30
CA VAL A 257 -27.40 17.60 -8.42
C VAL A 257 -28.21 16.62 -7.55
N THR A 258 -28.59 17.04 -6.34
CA THR A 258 -29.33 16.17 -5.40
C THR A 258 -30.67 15.72 -5.97
N ARG A 259 -31.34 16.55 -6.78
CA ARG A 259 -32.59 16.19 -7.47
C ARG A 259 -32.42 15.05 -8.48
N TYR A 260 -31.23 14.86 -9.03
CA TYR A 260 -30.95 13.77 -9.98
C TYR A 260 -30.67 12.43 -9.30
N LEU A 261 -30.46 12.38 -7.98
CA LEU A 261 -30.32 11.12 -7.24
C LEU A 261 -31.58 10.25 -7.34
N SER A 262 -32.76 10.87 -7.51
CA SER A 262 -34.01 10.18 -7.72
C SER A 262 -34.34 9.95 -9.20
N THR A 263 -33.41 10.10 -10.15
CA THR A 263 -33.70 9.95 -11.59
C THR A 263 -33.05 8.69 -12.14
N ALA A 264 -33.86 7.67 -12.49
CA ALA A 264 -33.36 6.36 -12.93
C ALA A 264 -32.82 6.35 -14.38
N GLU A 265 -33.28 7.27 -15.23
CA GLU A 265 -32.96 7.30 -16.66
C GLU A 265 -31.45 7.33 -16.92
N GLY A 266 -30.97 6.33 -17.68
CA GLY A 266 -29.58 6.27 -18.12
C GLY A 266 -28.54 6.24 -16.99
N ASN A 267 -28.88 5.77 -15.79
CA ASN A 267 -27.99 5.73 -14.62
C ASN A 267 -27.41 7.10 -14.22
N ILE A 268 -28.15 8.20 -14.52
CA ILE A 268 -27.69 9.55 -14.20
C ILE A 268 -27.54 9.78 -12.68
N TYR A 269 -28.30 9.03 -11.88
CA TYR A 269 -28.18 9.03 -10.42
C TYR A 269 -26.76 8.66 -9.93
N GLU A 270 -26.01 7.80 -10.64
CA GLU A 270 -24.62 7.45 -10.28
C GLU A 270 -23.68 8.62 -10.57
N GLN A 271 -23.90 9.31 -11.70
CA GLN A 271 -23.11 10.50 -12.06
C GLN A 271 -23.38 11.65 -11.08
N ALA A 272 -24.63 11.79 -10.62
CA ALA A 272 -25.00 12.74 -9.58
C ALA A 272 -24.30 12.40 -8.24
N ALA A 273 -24.35 11.15 -7.80
CA ALA A 273 -23.64 10.70 -6.59
C ALA A 273 -22.12 10.93 -6.70
N LYS A 274 -21.51 10.59 -7.84
CA LYS A 274 -20.08 10.80 -8.09
C LYS A 274 -19.69 12.27 -8.03
N LEU A 275 -20.52 13.17 -8.57
CA LEU A 275 -20.29 14.61 -8.48
C LEU A 275 -20.37 15.11 -7.03
N LEU A 276 -21.36 14.65 -6.26
CA LEU A 276 -21.45 14.99 -4.84
C LEU A 276 -20.23 14.52 -4.05
N ALA A 277 -19.77 13.28 -4.27
CA ALA A 277 -18.56 12.73 -3.66
C ALA A 277 -17.29 13.50 -4.08
N THR A 278 -17.24 13.95 -5.33
CA THR A 278 -16.13 14.79 -5.82
C THR A 278 -16.10 16.13 -5.11
N ILE A 279 -17.26 16.76 -4.90
CA ILE A 279 -17.36 18.05 -4.19
C ILE A 279 -16.96 17.90 -2.72
N SER A 280 -17.39 16.82 -2.04
CA SER A 280 -17.06 16.58 -0.63
C SER A 280 -15.60 16.23 -0.39
N ALA A 281 -14.90 15.64 -1.38
CA ALA A 281 -13.49 15.28 -1.26
C ALA A 281 -12.49 16.45 -1.45
N ARG A 282 -12.96 17.66 -1.80
CA ARG A 282 -12.10 18.82 -2.15
C ARG A 282 -11.29 19.30 -0.95
N LYS A 283 -9.97 19.11 -0.95
CA LYS A 283 -9.05 19.69 0.05
C LYS A 283 -8.56 21.07 -0.39
N ARG A 284 -8.61 22.08 0.50
CA ARG A 284 -8.06 23.42 0.24
C ARG A 284 -6.95 23.78 1.22
N GLU A 285 -5.81 24.24 0.70
CA GLU A 285 -4.66 24.66 1.53
C GLU A 285 -4.82 26.06 2.15
N LYS A 286 -5.76 26.90 1.65
CA LYS A 286 -5.76 28.36 1.93
C LYS A 286 -7.12 29.07 2.06
N SER A 287 -8.26 28.37 2.02
CA SER A 287 -9.57 29.03 2.09
C SER A 287 -10.51 28.37 3.09
N ASP A 288 -11.55 29.13 3.46
CA ASP A 288 -12.60 28.68 4.36
C ASP A 288 -13.37 27.50 3.73
N ASN A 289 -13.21 26.33 4.34
CA ASN A 289 -13.83 25.09 3.91
C ASN A 289 -15.27 24.95 4.45
N SER A 290 -15.77 25.92 5.21
CA SER A 290 -17.15 25.98 5.74
C SER A 290 -18.21 25.86 4.65
N ILE A 291 -17.94 26.37 3.44
CA ILE A 291 -18.90 26.42 2.33
C ILE A 291 -19.38 25.02 1.93
N VAL A 292 -18.47 24.03 1.84
CA VAL A 292 -18.85 22.65 1.50
C VAL A 292 -19.79 22.07 2.56
N ILE A 293 -19.50 22.32 3.83
CA ILE A 293 -20.31 21.84 4.95
C ILE A 293 -21.69 22.49 4.91
N SER A 294 -21.74 23.82 4.72
CA SER A 294 -22.99 24.57 4.61
C SER A 294 -23.85 24.17 3.41
N ALA A 295 -23.24 23.67 2.33
CA ALA A 295 -23.97 23.21 1.15
C ALA A 295 -24.66 21.85 1.37
N PHE A 296 -23.98 20.92 2.04
CA PHE A 296 -24.46 19.53 2.25
C PHE A 296 -25.32 19.35 3.50
N PHE A 297 -24.99 19.98 4.63
CA PHE A 297 -25.68 19.79 5.91
C PHE A 297 -26.95 20.66 6.05
N ARG A 298 -27.67 20.87 4.95
CA ARG A 298 -29.01 21.49 4.93
C ARG A 298 -30.07 20.40 4.90
N GLU A 299 -31.20 20.65 5.56
CA GLU A 299 -32.28 19.68 5.74
C GLU A 299 -32.75 19.05 4.41
N GLU A 300 -33.03 19.87 3.40
CA GLU A 300 -33.55 19.42 2.10
C GLU A 300 -32.59 18.48 1.37
N VAL A 301 -31.31 18.85 1.30
CA VAL A 301 -30.26 18.08 0.62
C VAL A 301 -30.00 16.78 1.36
N PHE A 302 -29.76 16.90 2.66
CA PHE A 302 -29.31 15.78 3.47
C PHE A 302 -30.40 14.72 3.63
N SER A 303 -31.65 15.13 3.86
CA SER A 303 -32.80 14.22 3.91
C SER A 303 -33.02 13.48 2.60
N THR A 304 -32.82 14.14 1.45
CA THR A 304 -32.92 13.51 0.13
C THR A 304 -31.86 12.44 -0.07
N ILE A 305 -30.60 12.75 0.23
CA ILE A 305 -29.49 11.78 0.13
C ILE A 305 -29.82 10.53 0.95
N LEU A 306 -30.21 10.71 2.22
CA LEU A 306 -30.52 9.59 3.12
C LEU A 306 -31.73 8.77 2.68
N THR A 307 -32.79 9.43 2.19
CA THR A 307 -33.98 8.74 1.69
C THR A 307 -33.62 7.85 0.50
N ILE A 308 -32.82 8.36 -0.44
CA ILE A 308 -32.38 7.60 -1.61
C ILE A 308 -31.40 6.48 -1.20
N THR A 309 -30.52 6.72 -0.24
CA THR A 309 -29.64 5.67 0.32
C THR A 309 -30.46 4.51 0.90
N SER A 310 -31.52 4.80 1.65
CA SER A 310 -32.42 3.77 2.19
C SER A 310 -33.09 2.96 1.08
N LEU A 311 -33.61 3.62 0.04
CA LEU A 311 -34.25 2.94 -1.08
C LEU A 311 -33.26 2.07 -1.88
N ALA A 312 -32.04 2.56 -2.10
CA ALA A 312 -30.98 1.78 -2.75
C ALA A 312 -30.56 0.57 -1.90
N ALA A 313 -30.51 0.72 -0.57
CA ALA A 313 -30.23 -0.37 0.36
C ALA A 313 -31.28 -1.47 0.30
N ASP A 314 -32.57 -1.12 0.27
CA ASP A 314 -33.66 -2.10 0.21
C ASP A 314 -33.61 -2.97 -1.06
N GLY A 315 -33.23 -2.39 -2.21
CA GLY A 315 -33.09 -3.09 -3.49
C GLY A 315 -31.72 -3.76 -3.72
N SER A 316 -30.71 -3.47 -2.89
CA SER A 316 -29.32 -3.85 -3.14
C SER A 316 -29.09 -5.37 -3.16
N ARG A 317 -29.89 -6.14 -2.40
CA ARG A 317 -29.74 -7.59 -2.33
C ARG A 317 -30.19 -8.29 -3.60
N SER A 318 -31.20 -7.76 -4.30
CA SER A 318 -31.79 -8.38 -5.48
C SER A 318 -31.27 -7.81 -6.79
N SER A 319 -30.52 -6.71 -6.74
CA SER A 319 -30.03 -6.02 -7.93
C SER A 319 -28.61 -5.48 -7.74
N GLU A 320 -27.68 -6.00 -8.53
CA GLU A 320 -26.29 -5.53 -8.57
C GLU A 320 -26.21 -4.02 -8.92
N GLN A 321 -27.12 -3.53 -9.77
CA GLN A 321 -27.23 -2.11 -10.10
C GLN A 321 -27.60 -1.25 -8.87
N HIS A 322 -28.57 -1.70 -8.06
CA HIS A 322 -28.91 -0.99 -6.82
C HIS A 322 -27.77 -1.05 -5.81
N TYR A 323 -27.02 -2.17 -5.77
CA TYR A 323 -25.84 -2.28 -4.92
C TYR A 323 -24.70 -1.34 -5.37
N ARG A 324 -24.42 -1.24 -6.67
CA ARG A 324 -23.46 -0.26 -7.22
C ARG A 324 -23.88 1.19 -6.91
N PHE A 325 -25.17 1.49 -7.00
CA PHE A 325 -25.68 2.80 -6.61
C PHE A 325 -25.49 3.06 -5.11
N LEU A 326 -25.82 2.08 -4.26
CA LEU A 326 -25.61 2.17 -2.82
C LEU A 326 -24.13 2.41 -2.47
N LYS A 327 -23.19 1.75 -3.15
CA LYS A 327 -21.75 2.01 -3.00
C LYS A 327 -21.40 3.46 -3.35
N SER A 328 -21.98 4.01 -4.42
CA SER A 328 -21.77 5.41 -4.83
C SER A 328 -22.34 6.41 -3.81
N LEU A 329 -23.50 6.14 -3.22
CA LEU A 329 -24.08 6.96 -2.15
C LEU A 329 -23.28 6.83 -0.84
N CYS A 330 -22.79 5.63 -0.54
CA CYS A 330 -21.88 5.38 0.55
C CYS A 330 -20.62 6.25 0.39
N GLU A 331 -20.03 6.29 -0.80
CA GLU A 331 -18.85 7.13 -1.11
C GLU A 331 -19.11 8.62 -0.80
N VAL A 332 -20.30 9.15 -1.12
CA VAL A 332 -20.69 10.53 -0.75
C VAL A 332 -20.64 10.72 0.77
N LEU A 333 -21.22 9.80 1.55
CA LEU A 333 -21.26 9.90 3.01
C LEU A 333 -19.87 9.70 3.64
N ILE A 334 -19.06 8.78 3.11
CA ILE A 334 -17.70 8.51 3.57
C ILE A 334 -16.80 9.71 3.35
N THR A 335 -16.81 10.25 2.12
CA THR A 335 -16.01 11.42 1.76
C THR A 335 -16.39 12.64 2.60
N LEU A 336 -17.69 12.86 2.85
CA LEU A 336 -18.14 13.91 3.77
C LEU A 336 -17.64 13.70 5.21
N GLY A 337 -17.74 12.48 5.75
CA GLY A 337 -17.27 12.19 7.11
C GLY A 337 -15.76 12.34 7.26
N ASN A 338 -15.01 11.85 6.27
CA ASN A 338 -13.55 11.98 6.20
C ASN A 338 -13.06 13.39 5.89
N PHE A 339 -13.91 14.23 5.29
CA PHE A 339 -13.66 15.65 5.11
C PHE A 339 -13.90 16.41 6.42
N LEU A 340 -15.05 16.17 7.07
CA LEU A 340 -15.39 16.75 8.37
C LEU A 340 -14.30 16.51 9.42
N SER A 341 -13.82 15.27 9.54
CA SER A 341 -12.78 14.90 10.51
C SER A 341 -11.44 15.62 10.32
N LYS A 342 -11.19 16.20 9.14
CA LYS A 342 -9.94 16.90 8.82
C LYS A 342 -10.03 18.41 8.94
N VAL A 343 -11.24 18.96 8.83
CA VAL A 343 -11.45 20.38 8.53
C VAL A 343 -12.29 21.09 9.59
N TRP A 344 -13.15 20.37 10.30
CA TRP A 344 -14.03 20.97 11.30
C TRP A 344 -13.22 21.52 12.49
N ALA A 345 -13.40 22.80 12.80
CA ALA A 345 -12.69 23.46 13.90
C ALA A 345 -13.64 23.93 15.02
N ASP A 346 -14.94 23.96 14.77
CA ASP A 346 -15.93 24.43 15.73
C ASP A 346 -16.22 23.37 16.80
N LYS A 347 -16.56 23.84 18.01
CA LYS A 347 -16.87 22.96 19.14
C LYS A 347 -18.20 22.21 18.97
N SER A 348 -19.21 22.88 18.41
CA SER A 348 -20.50 22.25 18.12
C SER A 348 -20.44 21.53 16.77
N PRO A 349 -21.12 20.39 16.61
CA PRO A 349 -21.21 19.72 15.32
C PRO A 349 -22.07 20.51 14.31
N PRO A 350 -21.98 20.21 13.00
CA PRO A 350 -22.90 20.74 12.00
C PRO A 350 -24.37 20.36 12.27
N ALA A 351 -25.31 21.12 11.68
CA ALA A 351 -26.72 20.74 11.66
C ALA A 351 -26.90 19.33 11.06
N HIS A 352 -27.87 18.55 11.55
CA HIS A 352 -28.14 17.17 11.11
C HIS A 352 -26.99 16.15 11.29
N PHE A 353 -25.94 16.49 12.05
CA PHE A 353 -24.84 15.56 12.33
C PHE A 353 -25.31 14.24 12.96
N GLY A 354 -26.29 14.28 13.88
CA GLY A 354 -26.83 13.06 14.48
C GLY A 354 -27.47 12.11 13.47
N THR A 355 -28.18 12.65 12.46
CA THR A 355 -28.76 11.86 11.38
C THR A 355 -27.67 11.31 10.45
N PHE A 356 -26.62 12.09 10.18
CA PHE A 356 -25.46 11.64 9.42
C PHE A 356 -24.78 10.43 10.08
N ILE A 357 -24.46 10.53 11.38
CA ILE A 357 -23.83 9.41 12.09
C ILE A 357 -24.76 8.20 12.16
N SER A 358 -26.07 8.41 12.30
CA SER A 358 -27.04 7.30 12.24
C SER A 358 -26.99 6.55 10.90
N ALA A 359 -26.81 7.26 9.79
CA ALA A 359 -26.62 6.63 8.48
C ALA A 359 -25.30 5.88 8.36
N ILE A 360 -24.20 6.43 8.90
CA ILE A 360 -22.90 5.73 8.97
C ILE A 360 -23.03 4.44 9.81
N VAL A 361 -23.74 4.47 10.93
CA VAL A 361 -24.01 3.29 11.76
C VAL A 361 -24.89 2.27 11.02
N ALA A 362 -25.86 2.71 10.20
CA ALA A 362 -26.65 1.81 9.38
C ALA A 362 -25.78 1.09 8.33
N LEU A 363 -24.87 1.82 7.66
CA LEU A 363 -23.90 1.24 6.72
C LEU A 363 -22.93 0.28 7.42
N PHE A 364 -22.46 0.62 8.63
CA PHE A 364 -21.62 -0.25 9.44
C PHE A 364 -22.31 -1.57 9.81
N ASN A 365 -23.63 -1.57 9.97
CA ASN A 365 -24.41 -2.76 10.30
C ASN A 365 -24.95 -3.50 9.05
N HIS A 366 -24.70 -3.00 7.84
CA HIS A 366 -25.15 -3.62 6.61
C HIS A 366 -24.37 -4.92 6.31
N GLU A 367 -24.97 -5.93 5.67
CA GLU A 367 -24.37 -7.26 5.46
C GLU A 367 -23.11 -7.26 4.56
N SER A 368 -22.99 -6.31 3.63
CA SER A 368 -21.81 -6.14 2.77
C SER A 368 -20.55 -5.76 3.55
N LEU A 369 -19.50 -6.58 3.45
CA LEU A 369 -18.19 -6.32 4.06
C LEU A 369 -17.55 -5.01 3.58
N TYR A 370 -17.73 -4.67 2.29
CA TYR A 370 -17.23 -3.41 1.72
C TYR A 370 -17.84 -2.20 2.44
N LEU A 371 -19.16 -2.16 2.60
CA LEU A 371 -19.85 -1.04 3.25
C LEU A 371 -19.50 -0.95 4.75
N LYS A 372 -19.36 -2.09 5.44
CA LYS A 372 -18.89 -2.13 6.84
C LYS A 372 -17.52 -1.50 6.99
N HIS A 373 -16.59 -1.86 6.10
CA HIS A 373 -15.22 -1.38 6.11
C HIS A 373 -15.14 0.13 5.98
N GLU A 374 -15.80 0.67 4.97
CA GLU A 374 -15.79 2.09 4.70
C GLU A 374 -16.47 2.91 5.81
N ALA A 375 -17.60 2.45 6.33
CA ALA A 375 -18.26 3.11 7.46
C ALA A 375 -17.38 3.10 8.73
N CYS A 376 -16.66 2.00 8.96
CA CYS A 376 -15.70 1.91 10.06
C CYS A 376 -14.58 2.95 9.94
N ASP A 377 -14.12 3.24 8.71
CA ASP A 377 -13.08 4.24 8.47
C ASP A 377 -13.50 5.64 8.96
N VAL A 378 -14.73 6.04 8.64
CA VAL A 378 -15.34 7.31 9.08
C VAL A 378 -15.46 7.36 10.61
N LEU A 379 -15.96 6.29 11.24
CA LEU A 379 -16.09 6.21 12.69
C LEU A 379 -14.74 6.36 13.39
N VAL A 380 -13.68 5.75 12.85
CA VAL A 380 -12.31 5.93 13.37
C VAL A 380 -11.87 7.38 13.21
N ALA A 381 -12.08 7.97 12.04
CA ALA A 381 -11.64 9.34 11.76
C ALA A 381 -12.34 10.36 12.68
N LEU A 382 -13.66 10.26 12.86
CA LEU A 382 -14.43 11.17 13.70
C LEU A 382 -14.17 10.97 15.20
N SER A 383 -14.06 9.73 15.67
CA SER A 383 -13.78 9.45 17.09
C SER A 383 -12.35 9.79 17.52
N SER A 384 -11.46 9.98 16.55
CA SER A 384 -10.09 10.48 16.78
C SER A 384 -10.02 12.01 16.73
N HIS A 385 -11.09 12.69 16.29
CA HIS A 385 -11.14 14.15 16.21
C HIS A 385 -11.43 14.75 17.59
N THR A 386 -10.69 15.80 17.96
CA THR A 386 -10.73 16.38 19.30
C THR A 386 -12.10 16.91 19.70
N SER A 387 -12.85 17.51 18.77
CA SER A 387 -14.17 18.10 19.07
C SER A 387 -15.31 17.09 18.94
N PHE A 388 -15.25 16.18 17.95
CA PHE A 388 -16.36 15.24 17.71
C PHE A 388 -16.39 14.10 18.72
N ARG A 389 -15.26 13.74 19.32
CA ARG A 389 -15.20 12.70 20.36
C ARG A 389 -16.11 13.02 21.56
N GLU A 390 -16.28 14.29 21.88
CA GLU A 390 -17.12 14.76 22.99
C GLU A 390 -18.61 14.93 22.59
N ASP A 391 -18.95 14.77 21.32
CA ASP A 391 -20.32 14.96 20.81
C ASP A 391 -21.26 13.83 21.27
N GLU A 392 -22.44 14.22 21.78
CA GLU A 392 -23.42 13.29 22.34
C GLU A 392 -23.96 12.30 21.30
N HIS A 393 -24.18 12.75 20.05
CA HIS A 393 -24.68 11.88 19.00
C HIS A 393 -23.63 10.85 18.60
N LEU A 394 -22.37 11.25 18.43
CA LEU A 394 -21.30 10.29 18.12
C LEU A 394 -21.11 9.29 19.26
N VAL A 395 -21.06 9.74 20.52
CA VAL A 395 -20.93 8.85 21.69
C VAL A 395 -22.08 7.84 21.75
N GLN A 396 -23.32 8.28 21.52
CA GLN A 396 -24.47 7.38 21.54
C GLN A 396 -24.44 6.39 20.37
N SER A 397 -24.06 6.83 19.18
CA SER A 397 -23.89 5.96 18.02
C SER A 397 -22.77 4.93 18.19
N LEU A 398 -21.64 5.33 18.79
CA LEU A 398 -20.57 4.38 19.14
C LEU A 398 -21.04 3.35 20.15
N ARG A 399 -21.88 3.72 21.12
CA ARG A 399 -22.50 2.74 22.05
C ARG A 399 -23.35 1.71 21.30
N LEU A 400 -24.11 2.12 20.29
CA LEU A 400 -24.90 1.19 19.46
C LEU A 400 -24.01 0.23 18.65
N VAL A 401 -22.92 0.75 18.07
CA VAL A 401 -21.92 -0.05 17.35
C VAL A 401 -21.24 -1.04 18.30
N PHE A 402 -20.77 -0.57 19.45
CA PHE A 402 -20.08 -1.39 20.44
C PHE A 402 -20.97 -2.46 21.07
N ALA A 403 -22.28 -2.21 21.20
CA ALA A 403 -23.21 -3.22 21.71
C ALA A 403 -23.25 -4.53 20.89
N ASN A 404 -22.89 -4.49 19.60
CA ASN A 404 -22.89 -5.67 18.71
C ASN A 404 -21.53 -5.94 18.04
N ILE A 405 -20.47 -5.22 18.44
CA ILE A 405 -19.17 -5.22 17.75
C ILE A 405 -18.51 -6.58 17.70
N PHE A 406 -18.73 -7.46 18.69
CA PHE A 406 -18.14 -8.79 18.70
C PHE A 406 -18.53 -9.61 17.46
N ARG A 407 -19.78 -9.49 17.00
CA ARG A 407 -20.26 -10.26 15.83
C ARG A 407 -19.50 -9.91 14.55
N THR A 408 -18.99 -8.69 14.44
CA THR A 408 -18.23 -8.25 13.25
C THR A 408 -16.80 -8.80 13.22
N PHE A 409 -16.31 -9.42 14.31
CA PHE A 409 -15.02 -10.10 14.34
C PHE A 409 -15.06 -11.52 13.76
N ILE A 410 -16.24 -12.11 13.61
CA ILE A 410 -16.44 -13.48 13.11
C ILE A 410 -16.26 -13.47 11.58
N LYS A 411 -15.44 -14.40 11.08
CA LYS A 411 -15.27 -14.64 9.64
C LYS A 411 -16.53 -15.35 9.11
N ASP A 412 -17.44 -14.57 8.53
CA ASP A 412 -18.69 -15.05 7.93
C ASP A 412 -18.98 -14.26 6.64
N GLY A 413 -19.38 -14.96 5.58
CA GLY A 413 -19.67 -14.40 4.27
C GLY A 413 -18.60 -14.63 3.20
N TYR A 414 -17.83 -15.72 3.26
CA TYR A 414 -16.92 -16.09 2.16
C TYR A 414 -17.69 -16.26 0.84
N PRO A 415 -17.15 -15.84 -0.32
CA PRO A 415 -17.78 -16.06 -1.63
C PRO A 415 -18.20 -17.52 -1.89
N SER A 416 -17.38 -18.49 -1.46
CA SER A 416 -17.63 -19.93 -1.62
C SER A 416 -18.60 -20.54 -0.60
N GLN A 417 -19.06 -19.76 0.39
CA GLN A 417 -19.79 -20.28 1.55
C GLN A 417 -21.10 -20.98 1.17
N ASN A 418 -21.31 -22.18 1.73
CA ASN A 418 -22.47 -23.01 1.48
C ASN A 418 -23.05 -23.57 2.81
N PRO A 419 -24.35 -23.36 3.12
CA PRO A 419 -25.34 -22.60 2.35
C PRO A 419 -25.00 -21.10 2.27
N PRO A 420 -25.37 -20.42 1.16
CA PRO A 420 -25.09 -19.00 1.00
C PRO A 420 -25.85 -18.17 2.06
N THR A 421 -25.16 -17.19 2.61
CA THR A 421 -25.70 -16.20 3.55
C THR A 421 -25.98 -14.88 2.83
N SER A 422 -26.61 -13.92 3.53
CA SER A 422 -26.76 -12.58 2.97
C SER A 422 -25.40 -11.91 2.73
N ALA A 423 -24.46 -12.09 3.67
CA ALA A 423 -23.09 -11.59 3.53
C ALA A 423 -22.36 -12.23 2.34
N SER A 424 -22.44 -13.57 2.16
CA SER A 424 -21.75 -14.25 1.05
C SER A 424 -22.27 -13.81 -0.32
N HIS A 425 -23.56 -13.46 -0.42
CA HIS A 425 -24.13 -12.95 -1.67
C HIS A 425 -23.54 -11.59 -2.08
N TYR A 426 -23.33 -10.66 -1.13
CA TYR A 426 -22.62 -9.42 -1.44
C TYR A 426 -21.14 -9.68 -1.74
N SER A 427 -20.51 -10.62 -1.04
CA SER A 427 -19.12 -10.99 -1.31
C SER A 427 -18.91 -11.52 -2.72
N GLN A 428 -19.86 -12.28 -3.28
CA GLN A 428 -19.82 -12.76 -4.67
C GLN A 428 -19.90 -11.62 -5.71
N MET A 429 -20.40 -10.44 -5.32
CA MET A 429 -20.42 -9.25 -6.18
C MET A 429 -19.16 -8.39 -6.05
N ASP A 430 -18.47 -8.47 -4.91
CA ASP A 430 -17.34 -7.59 -4.58
C ASP A 430 -15.96 -8.24 -4.77
N PHE A 431 -15.85 -9.56 -4.65
CA PHE A 431 -14.59 -10.29 -4.59
C PHE A 431 -14.56 -11.43 -5.60
N GLU A 432 -13.38 -11.67 -6.19
CA GLU A 432 -13.19 -12.73 -7.18
C GLU A 432 -13.14 -14.13 -6.53
N ASP A 433 -12.50 -14.24 -5.36
CA ASP A 433 -12.33 -15.49 -4.63
C ASP A 433 -12.28 -15.29 -3.09
N ASP A 434 -12.17 -16.42 -2.36
CA ASP A 434 -12.10 -16.44 -0.90
C ASP A 434 -10.82 -15.78 -0.34
N LEU A 435 -9.74 -15.74 -1.11
CA LEU A 435 -8.47 -15.16 -0.70
C LEU A 435 -8.55 -13.63 -0.72
N ASP A 436 -9.10 -13.05 -1.79
CA ASP A 436 -9.37 -11.62 -1.91
C ASP A 436 -10.31 -11.15 -0.78
N TRP A 437 -11.41 -11.88 -0.56
CA TRP A 437 -12.31 -11.63 0.56
C TRP A 437 -11.59 -11.69 1.91
N HIS A 438 -10.77 -12.71 2.14
CA HIS A 438 -10.05 -12.89 3.40
C HIS A 438 -9.10 -11.72 3.67
N ASN A 439 -8.35 -11.30 2.66
CA ASN A 439 -7.43 -10.17 2.76
C ASN A 439 -8.17 -8.87 3.09
N PHE A 440 -9.30 -8.62 2.43
CA PHE A 440 -10.14 -7.46 2.72
C PHE A 440 -10.73 -7.52 4.13
N PHE A 441 -11.20 -8.69 4.58
CA PHE A 441 -11.70 -8.90 5.94
C PHE A 441 -10.63 -8.62 7.00
N MET A 442 -9.38 -9.03 6.75
CA MET A 442 -8.28 -8.76 7.68
C MET A 442 -7.96 -7.26 7.79
N ARG A 443 -8.08 -6.50 6.69
CA ARG A 443 -7.99 -5.02 6.72
C ARG A 443 -9.13 -4.40 7.52
N PHE A 444 -10.37 -4.85 7.31
CA PHE A 444 -11.52 -4.44 8.11
C PHE A 444 -11.33 -4.71 9.60
N ARG A 445 -10.90 -5.92 9.96
CA ARG A 445 -10.66 -6.27 11.35
C ARG A 445 -9.55 -5.43 11.97
N SER A 446 -8.45 -5.16 11.26
CA SER A 446 -7.43 -4.22 11.75
C SER A 446 -8.00 -2.81 12.02
N ARG A 447 -8.90 -2.33 11.17
CA ARG A 447 -9.59 -1.05 11.38
C ARG A 447 -10.54 -1.06 12.58
N LEU A 448 -11.27 -2.16 12.80
CA LEU A 448 -12.09 -2.36 14.01
C LEU A 448 -11.26 -2.31 15.30
N GLN A 449 -10.08 -2.94 15.30
CA GLN A 449 -9.17 -2.91 16.44
C GLN A 449 -8.75 -1.49 16.79
N LEU A 450 -8.48 -0.66 15.77
CA LEU A 450 -8.16 0.75 15.96
C LEU A 450 -9.36 1.55 16.49
N LEU A 451 -10.58 1.29 15.98
CA LEU A 451 -11.80 1.92 16.47
C LEU A 451 -12.01 1.66 17.97
N ILE A 452 -11.86 0.39 18.39
CA ILE A 452 -11.95 0.00 19.80
C ILE A 452 -10.84 0.68 20.60
N ALA A 453 -9.58 0.54 20.17
CA ALA A 453 -8.43 1.05 20.92
C ALA A 453 -8.50 2.58 21.12
N ASN A 454 -8.98 3.33 20.13
CA ASN A 454 -9.12 4.78 20.24
C ASN A 454 -10.21 5.19 21.23
N ASN A 455 -11.24 4.36 21.44
CA ASN A 455 -12.42 4.70 22.24
C ASN A 455 -12.54 3.88 23.54
N LEU A 456 -11.57 3.00 23.82
CA LEU A 456 -11.65 2.03 24.91
C LEU A 456 -11.81 2.69 26.27
N ALA A 457 -11.11 3.80 26.54
CA ALA A 457 -11.18 4.49 27.82
C ALA A 457 -12.59 5.00 28.15
N ASP A 458 -13.31 5.52 27.15
CA ASP A 458 -14.63 6.14 27.35
C ASP A 458 -15.77 5.10 27.33
N HIS A 459 -15.51 3.90 26.80
CA HIS A 459 -16.51 2.86 26.57
C HIS A 459 -16.14 1.49 27.19
N PHE A 460 -15.19 1.46 28.11
CA PHE A 460 -14.64 0.22 28.68
C PHE A 460 -15.73 -0.67 29.28
N ASP A 461 -16.60 -0.12 30.13
CA ASP A 461 -17.65 -0.89 30.82
C ASP A 461 -18.66 -1.53 29.87
N LEU A 462 -19.00 -0.84 28.77
CA LEU A 462 -19.88 -1.37 27.74
C LEU A 462 -19.21 -2.53 27.00
N LEU A 463 -17.99 -2.32 26.54
CA LEU A 463 -17.23 -3.34 25.81
C LEU A 463 -16.95 -4.57 26.68
N LEU A 464 -16.69 -4.37 27.98
CA LEU A 464 -16.55 -5.45 28.95
C LEU A 464 -17.88 -6.20 29.15
N SER A 465 -19.02 -5.50 29.18
CA SER A 465 -20.33 -6.16 29.26
C SER A 465 -20.63 -7.00 28.02
N VAL A 466 -20.23 -6.54 26.84
CA VAL A 466 -20.33 -7.29 25.58
C VAL A 466 -19.44 -8.53 25.63
N TYR A 467 -18.20 -8.39 26.13
CA TYR A 467 -17.32 -9.53 26.34
C TYR A 467 -17.91 -10.57 27.30
N GLU A 468 -18.47 -10.15 28.43
CA GLU A 468 -19.12 -11.05 29.38
C GLU A 468 -20.29 -11.82 28.74
N LYS A 469 -21.17 -11.09 28.04
CA LYS A 469 -22.39 -11.64 27.46
C LYS A 469 -22.11 -12.54 26.26
N ASP A 470 -21.37 -12.05 25.28
CA ASP A 470 -21.26 -12.71 23.97
C ASP A 470 -20.06 -13.67 23.90
N VAL A 471 -19.04 -13.49 24.74
CA VAL A 471 -17.85 -14.36 24.78
C VAL A 471 -17.87 -15.27 26.01
N MET A 472 -17.88 -14.68 27.22
CA MET A 472 -17.71 -15.47 28.44
C MET A 472 -18.88 -16.40 28.70
N GLN A 473 -20.12 -15.93 28.56
CA GLN A 473 -21.29 -16.79 28.75
C GLN A 473 -21.27 -17.97 27.78
N ARG A 474 -20.93 -17.74 26.51
CA ARG A 474 -20.86 -18.77 25.46
C ARG A 474 -19.84 -19.85 25.80
N VAL A 475 -18.63 -19.45 26.21
CA VAL A 475 -17.53 -20.36 26.55
C VAL A 475 -17.77 -21.10 27.87
N LEU A 476 -18.33 -20.42 28.88
CA LEU A 476 -18.60 -21.05 30.17
C LEU A 476 -19.75 -22.08 30.07
N SER A 477 -20.77 -21.81 29.26
CA SER A 477 -21.90 -22.73 29.08
C SER A 477 -21.54 -24.00 28.32
N ASP A 478 -20.89 -23.87 27.17
CA ASP A 478 -20.61 -24.98 26.26
C ASP A 478 -19.33 -24.69 25.45
N PRO A 479 -18.14 -24.95 26.04
CA PRO A 479 -16.88 -24.73 25.35
C PRO A 479 -16.65 -25.73 24.20
N TYR A 480 -17.30 -26.89 24.23
CA TYR A 480 -17.12 -27.95 23.23
C TYR A 480 -17.88 -27.68 21.93
N GLY A 481 -18.98 -26.92 21.99
CA GLY A 481 -19.77 -26.54 20.82
C GLY A 481 -19.34 -25.23 20.14
N VAL A 482 -18.25 -24.59 20.56
CA VAL A 482 -17.74 -23.34 19.96
C VAL A 482 -16.93 -23.66 18.69
N LYS A 483 -17.25 -23.00 17.58
CA LYS A 483 -16.57 -23.22 16.29
C LYS A 483 -15.21 -22.52 16.24
N GLU A 484 -14.31 -22.99 15.36
CA GLU A 484 -12.97 -22.41 15.16
C GLU A 484 -13.03 -20.90 14.82
N VAL A 485 -13.94 -20.50 13.91
CA VAL A 485 -14.13 -19.08 13.55
C VAL A 485 -14.65 -18.22 14.71
N GLU A 486 -15.41 -18.81 15.65
CA GLU A 486 -15.85 -18.13 16.87
C GLU A 486 -14.67 -17.98 17.85
N TRP A 487 -13.87 -19.04 18.03
CA TRP A 487 -12.66 -18.98 18.87
C TRP A 487 -11.69 -17.89 18.41
N ASP A 488 -11.38 -17.82 17.11
CA ASP A 488 -10.52 -16.76 16.57
C ASP A 488 -11.09 -15.36 16.85
N ALA A 489 -12.40 -15.16 16.64
CA ALA A 489 -13.07 -13.88 16.92
C ALA A 489 -13.00 -13.51 18.41
N MET A 490 -13.32 -14.45 19.30
CA MET A 490 -13.33 -14.26 20.76
C MET A 490 -11.94 -13.89 21.27
N GLN A 491 -10.91 -14.60 20.82
CA GLN A 491 -9.53 -14.34 21.23
C GLN A 491 -9.03 -12.97 20.80
N LYS A 492 -9.36 -12.55 19.57
CA LYS A 492 -8.88 -11.26 19.07
C LYS A 492 -9.70 -10.11 19.64
N PHE A 493 -10.99 -10.30 19.90
CA PHE A 493 -11.78 -9.35 20.66
C PHE A 493 -11.28 -9.19 22.11
N ALA A 494 -10.95 -10.30 22.79
CA ALA A 494 -10.36 -10.27 24.13
C ALA A 494 -9.04 -9.50 24.18
N ARG A 495 -8.18 -9.65 23.16
CA ARG A 495 -6.96 -8.83 23.05
C ARG A 495 -7.27 -7.34 22.91
N CYS A 496 -8.26 -6.98 22.10
CA CYS A 496 -8.62 -5.58 21.85
C CYS A 496 -9.20 -4.85 23.06
N VAL A 497 -9.94 -5.58 23.91
CA VAL A 497 -10.61 -5.01 25.08
C VAL A 497 -9.75 -5.19 26.33
N ILE A 498 -9.32 -6.41 26.64
CA ILE A 498 -8.67 -6.74 27.92
C ILE A 498 -7.18 -6.43 27.88
N ALA A 499 -6.45 -6.96 26.89
CA ALA A 499 -5.00 -6.75 26.85
C ALA A 499 -4.67 -5.25 26.68
N VAL A 500 -5.34 -4.57 25.74
CA VAL A 500 -5.15 -3.13 25.53
C VAL A 500 -5.54 -2.31 26.77
N ALA A 501 -6.59 -2.70 27.52
CA ALA A 501 -6.96 -1.99 28.75
C ALA A 501 -5.86 -2.05 29.81
N TYR A 502 -5.22 -3.21 29.99
CA TYR A 502 -4.06 -3.33 30.89
C TYR A 502 -2.81 -2.63 30.33
N GLU A 503 -2.48 -2.84 29.05
CA GLU A 503 -1.29 -2.25 28.42
C GLU A 503 -1.30 -0.71 28.42
N ARG A 504 -2.48 -0.10 28.26
CA ARG A 504 -2.66 1.36 28.29
C ARG A 504 -3.00 1.91 29.69
N ASN A 505 -3.01 1.07 30.73
CA ASN A 505 -3.40 1.44 32.09
C ASN A 505 -4.78 2.12 32.18
N ILE A 506 -5.75 1.67 31.37
CA ILE A 506 -7.14 2.16 31.40
C ILE A 506 -7.88 1.65 32.64
N VAL A 507 -7.51 0.46 33.10
CA VAL A 507 -8.14 -0.23 34.23
C VAL A 507 -7.11 -0.53 35.32
N ASP A 508 -7.55 -0.45 36.58
CA ASP A 508 -6.74 -0.90 37.72
C ASP A 508 -6.54 -2.43 37.66
N LYS A 509 -5.35 -2.88 38.03
CA LYS A 509 -4.99 -4.30 38.16
C LYS A 509 -5.90 -5.03 39.15
N LYS A 510 -6.47 -4.32 40.13
CA LYS A 510 -7.41 -4.82 41.14
C LYS A 510 -8.88 -4.74 40.73
N ASN A 511 -9.19 -4.60 39.44
CA ASN A 511 -10.57 -4.55 38.99
C ASN A 511 -11.31 -5.87 39.28
N GLU A 512 -12.22 -5.84 40.26
CA GLU A 512 -12.95 -7.01 40.75
C GLU A 512 -13.75 -7.73 39.65
N ARG A 513 -14.30 -6.97 38.70
CA ARG A 513 -15.11 -7.51 37.60
C ARG A 513 -14.26 -8.36 36.64
N LEU A 514 -13.09 -7.85 36.22
CA LEU A 514 -12.13 -8.61 35.42
C LEU A 514 -11.58 -9.81 36.17
N ILE A 515 -11.28 -9.66 37.47
CA ILE A 515 -10.82 -10.75 38.34
C ILE A 515 -11.87 -11.87 38.40
N ALA A 516 -13.15 -11.54 38.57
CA ALA A 516 -14.24 -12.51 38.60
C ALA A 516 -14.39 -13.27 37.27
N ILE A 517 -14.34 -12.55 36.14
CA ILE A 517 -14.37 -13.15 34.80
C ILE A 517 -13.21 -14.13 34.61
N ARG A 518 -12.00 -13.68 34.92
CA ARG A 518 -10.78 -14.48 34.83
C ARG A 518 -10.87 -15.74 35.68
N ASN A 519 -11.25 -15.60 36.94
CA ASN A 519 -11.34 -16.72 37.88
C ASN A 519 -12.42 -17.73 37.45
N SER A 520 -13.55 -17.27 36.91
CA SER A 520 -14.59 -18.12 36.34
C SER A 520 -14.07 -18.95 35.16
N LEU A 521 -13.30 -18.33 34.26
CA LEU A 521 -12.68 -19.02 33.14
C LEU A 521 -11.67 -20.08 33.59
N VAL A 522 -10.80 -19.73 34.54
CA VAL A 522 -9.79 -20.66 35.10
C VAL A 522 -10.45 -21.85 35.78
N THR A 523 -11.50 -21.61 36.56
CA THR A 523 -12.29 -22.67 37.20
C THR A 523 -12.86 -23.61 36.15
N ARG A 524 -13.49 -23.07 35.10
CA ARG A 524 -14.07 -23.88 34.01
C ARG A 524 -13.01 -24.69 33.25
N MET A 525 -11.83 -24.13 33.01
CA MET A 525 -10.72 -24.87 32.37
C MET A 525 -10.27 -26.08 33.20
N GLY A 526 -10.43 -26.06 34.53
CA GLY A 526 -10.10 -27.18 35.41
C GLY A 526 -10.85 -28.49 35.10
N ASP A 527 -12.06 -28.36 34.53
CA ASP A 527 -12.96 -29.45 34.17
C ASP A 527 -12.83 -29.91 32.70
N VAL A 528 -12.03 -29.20 31.88
CA VAL A 528 -11.90 -29.51 30.45
C VAL A 528 -10.92 -30.65 30.24
N THR A 529 -11.34 -31.67 29.50
CA THR A 529 -10.53 -32.86 29.21
C THR A 529 -10.00 -32.89 27.77
N VAL A 530 -10.60 -32.12 26.86
CA VAL A 530 -10.19 -32.07 25.44
C VAL A 530 -9.07 -31.04 25.26
N CYS A 531 -7.91 -31.50 24.79
CA CYS A 531 -6.71 -30.67 24.65
C CYS A 531 -6.88 -29.45 23.74
N ASP A 532 -7.57 -29.59 22.60
CA ASP A 532 -7.78 -28.49 21.66
C ASP A 532 -8.65 -27.40 22.28
N VAL A 533 -9.79 -27.78 22.88
CA VAL A 533 -10.67 -26.85 23.59
C VAL A 533 -9.95 -26.14 24.74
N LEU A 534 -9.15 -26.86 25.52
CA LEU A 534 -8.32 -26.26 26.57
C LEU A 534 -7.31 -25.27 26.00
N SER A 535 -6.69 -25.57 24.84
CA SER A 535 -5.77 -24.67 24.15
C SER A 535 -6.45 -23.37 23.69
N GLU A 536 -7.67 -23.46 23.17
CA GLU A 536 -8.47 -22.29 22.78
C GLU A 536 -8.88 -21.44 24.00
N MET A 537 -9.29 -22.07 25.10
CA MET A 537 -9.63 -21.37 26.35
C MET A 537 -8.41 -20.68 26.98
N LEU A 538 -7.25 -21.32 26.95
CA LEU A 538 -5.98 -20.71 27.39
C LEU A 538 -5.60 -19.50 26.51
N SER A 539 -5.84 -19.58 25.19
CA SER A 539 -5.63 -18.47 24.27
C SER A 539 -6.58 -17.30 24.54
N LEU A 540 -7.83 -17.60 24.92
CA LEU A 540 -8.82 -16.61 25.33
C LEU A 540 -8.49 -15.98 26.70
N HIS A 541 -7.89 -16.74 27.61
CA HIS A 541 -7.43 -16.27 28.92
C HIS A 541 -6.17 -15.40 28.83
N SER A 542 -5.26 -15.68 27.89
CA SER A 542 -3.96 -15.02 27.76
C SER A 542 -3.96 -13.48 27.85
N PRO A 543 -4.95 -12.73 27.31
CA PRO A 543 -5.07 -11.27 27.48
C PRO A 543 -5.20 -10.80 28.94
N SER A 544 -5.69 -11.66 29.83
CA SER A 544 -5.92 -11.36 31.25
C SER A 544 -4.71 -11.66 32.13
N VAL A 545 -3.59 -12.13 31.58
CA VAL A 545 -2.43 -12.56 32.38
C VAL A 545 -1.94 -11.44 33.30
N LEU A 546 -1.83 -10.19 32.82
CA LEU A 546 -1.35 -9.05 33.62
C LEU A 546 -2.22 -8.73 34.86
N SER A 547 -3.46 -9.22 34.92
CA SER A 547 -4.35 -9.02 36.07
C SER A 547 -3.92 -9.76 37.34
N TYR A 548 -2.94 -10.67 37.26
CA TYR A 548 -2.43 -11.41 38.42
C TYR A 548 -1.40 -10.63 39.23
N GLU A 549 -0.96 -9.48 38.76
CA GLU A 549 -0.05 -8.63 39.52
C GLU A 549 -0.74 -8.19 40.82
N ASP A 550 -0.14 -8.55 41.96
CA ASP A 550 -0.69 -8.42 43.32
C ASP A 550 -1.82 -9.40 43.72
N ASP A 551 -2.17 -10.39 42.88
CA ASP A 551 -3.14 -11.46 43.19
C ASP A 551 -2.51 -12.85 42.98
N PHE A 552 -1.46 -13.09 43.76
CA PHE A 552 -0.62 -14.27 43.58
C PHE A 552 -1.28 -15.58 44.03
N ASP A 553 -2.26 -15.55 44.94
CA ASP A 553 -3.00 -16.75 45.36
C ASP A 553 -3.79 -17.37 44.19
N ASN A 554 -4.51 -16.52 43.44
CA ASN A 554 -5.21 -16.96 42.22
C ASN A 554 -4.21 -17.31 41.10
N PHE A 555 -3.07 -16.61 41.04
CA PHE A 555 -2.00 -16.95 40.10
C PHE A 555 -1.44 -18.36 40.36
N THR A 556 -1.22 -18.75 41.62
CA THR A 556 -0.76 -20.11 41.97
C THR A 556 -1.72 -21.17 41.45
N THR A 557 -3.04 -20.92 41.55
CA THR A 557 -4.08 -21.81 40.99
C THR A 557 -3.97 -21.93 39.47
N TYR A 558 -3.81 -20.82 38.78
CA TYR A 558 -3.61 -20.79 37.33
C TYR A 558 -2.31 -21.48 36.91
N PHE A 559 -1.20 -21.24 37.61
CA PHE A 559 0.06 -21.90 37.34
C PHE A 559 -0.05 -23.41 37.54
N SER A 560 -0.74 -23.87 38.60
CA SER A 560 -1.04 -25.28 38.80
C SER A 560 -1.89 -25.88 37.67
N LEU A 561 -2.83 -25.12 37.09
CA LEU A 561 -3.59 -25.56 35.92
C LEU A 561 -2.67 -25.74 34.70
N LEU A 562 -1.73 -24.83 34.45
CA LEU A 562 -0.75 -24.97 33.37
C LEU A 562 0.13 -26.22 33.57
N ARG A 563 0.58 -26.49 34.81
CA ARG A 563 1.32 -27.72 35.14
C ARG A 563 0.49 -28.98 34.87
N LYS A 564 -0.77 -29.01 35.34
CA LYS A 564 -1.72 -30.10 35.09
C LYS A 564 -1.96 -30.31 33.60
N ALA A 565 -2.13 -29.24 32.82
CA ALA A 565 -2.36 -29.32 31.38
C ALA A 565 -1.18 -29.99 30.65
N LEU A 566 0.06 -29.65 31.00
CA LEU A 566 1.25 -30.33 30.44
C LEU A 566 1.28 -31.81 30.80
N PHE A 567 1.02 -32.15 32.06
CA PHE A 567 1.03 -33.55 32.52
C PHE A 567 -0.11 -34.39 31.89
N MET A 568 -1.31 -33.84 31.73
CA MET A 568 -2.48 -34.57 31.22
C MET A 568 -2.46 -34.75 29.70
N SER A 569 -1.70 -33.92 28.98
CA SER A 569 -1.67 -33.87 27.51
C SER A 569 -1.10 -35.10 26.79
N ALA A 570 -0.39 -36.00 27.48
CA ALA A 570 0.29 -37.18 26.92
C ALA A 570 1.07 -36.92 25.60
N GLY A 571 1.72 -35.76 25.48
CA GLY A 571 2.49 -35.41 24.28
C GLY A 571 1.72 -34.69 23.17
N HIS A 572 0.50 -34.19 23.45
CA HIS A 572 -0.28 -33.36 22.52
C HIS A 572 0.51 -32.12 22.06
N LYS A 573 0.88 -32.08 20.78
CA LYS A 573 1.86 -31.11 20.25
C LYS A 573 1.43 -29.65 20.42
N THR A 574 0.20 -29.32 20.02
CA THR A 574 -0.31 -27.94 19.97
C THR A 574 -0.48 -27.35 21.37
N LEU A 575 -1.21 -28.06 22.23
CA LEU A 575 -1.45 -27.67 23.63
C LEU A 575 -0.13 -27.49 24.38
N ASN A 576 0.80 -28.45 24.29
CA ASN A 576 2.05 -28.36 25.04
C ASN A 576 2.91 -27.18 24.60
N ARG A 577 3.01 -26.93 23.30
CA ARG A 577 3.72 -25.75 22.78
C ARG A 577 3.08 -24.46 23.31
N HIS A 578 1.75 -24.40 23.33
CA HIS A 578 1.01 -23.26 23.84
C HIS A 578 1.23 -23.04 25.34
N VAL A 579 1.08 -24.10 26.15
CA VAL A 579 1.27 -24.03 27.60
C VAL A 579 2.71 -23.68 27.98
N ILE A 580 3.72 -24.28 27.31
CA ILE A 580 5.13 -23.91 27.51
C ILE A 580 5.34 -22.41 27.21
N SER A 581 4.73 -21.89 26.15
CA SER A 581 4.79 -20.45 25.84
C SER A 581 4.12 -19.59 26.91
N LEU A 582 3.02 -20.04 27.52
CA LEU A 582 2.35 -19.32 28.60
C LEU A 582 3.17 -19.34 29.89
N ILE A 583 3.76 -20.48 30.24
CA ILE A 583 4.69 -20.60 31.37
C ILE A 583 5.87 -19.65 31.18
N LEU A 584 6.48 -19.64 29.99
CA LEU A 584 7.57 -18.71 29.68
C LEU A 584 7.15 -17.24 29.89
N ARG A 585 6.00 -16.83 29.34
CA ARG A 585 5.49 -15.45 29.50
C ARG A 585 5.18 -15.11 30.95
N THR A 586 4.57 -16.00 31.71
CA THR A 586 4.24 -15.75 33.11
C THR A 586 5.51 -15.57 33.96
N VAL A 587 6.57 -16.36 33.72
CA VAL A 587 7.87 -16.16 34.39
C VAL A 587 8.51 -14.83 34.01
N GLN A 588 8.35 -14.37 32.76
CA GLN A 588 8.81 -13.05 32.34
C GLN A 588 8.03 -11.90 32.98
N HIS A 589 6.72 -12.03 33.12
CA HIS A 589 5.84 -10.98 33.65
C HIS A 589 5.85 -10.87 35.17
N PHE A 590 6.07 -11.97 35.91
CA PHE A 590 6.01 -12.00 37.38
C PHE A 590 7.35 -12.38 38.03
N PRO A 591 8.44 -11.64 37.77
CA PRO A 591 9.77 -12.00 38.26
C PRO A 591 9.85 -12.01 39.80
N THR A 592 9.08 -11.16 40.47
CA THR A 592 9.02 -11.07 41.94
C THR A 592 8.39 -12.33 42.56
N TYR A 593 7.30 -12.84 42.00
CA TYR A 593 6.67 -14.08 42.45
C TYR A 593 7.63 -15.27 42.28
N PHE A 594 8.22 -15.40 41.10
CA PHE A 594 9.06 -16.56 40.79
C PHE A 594 10.41 -16.56 41.51
N LYS A 595 10.84 -15.43 42.07
CA LYS A 595 12.02 -15.35 42.94
C LYS A 595 11.89 -16.27 44.16
N ASP A 596 10.71 -16.37 44.75
CA ASP A 596 10.45 -17.22 45.92
C ASP A 596 9.96 -18.63 45.53
N HIS A 597 9.56 -18.85 44.28
CA HIS A 597 8.98 -20.10 43.77
C HIS A 597 9.90 -20.82 42.75
N VAL A 598 11.22 -20.62 42.84
CA VAL A 598 12.20 -21.28 41.96
C VAL A 598 12.10 -22.82 42.03
N ALA A 599 11.87 -23.36 43.23
CA ALA A 599 11.75 -24.80 43.44
C ALA A 599 10.56 -25.41 42.69
N ASP A 600 9.45 -24.68 42.58
CA ASP A 600 8.25 -25.13 41.87
C ASP A 600 8.49 -25.27 40.37
N VAL A 601 9.23 -24.32 39.79
CA VAL A 601 9.62 -24.37 38.37
C VAL A 601 10.59 -25.52 38.13
N ILE A 602 11.51 -25.80 39.06
CA ILE A 602 12.43 -26.96 38.97
C ILE A 602 11.65 -28.28 39.06
N ALA A 603 10.71 -28.40 39.99
CA ALA A 603 9.90 -29.60 40.19
C ALA A 603 9.08 -29.96 38.94
N LEU A 604 8.57 -28.94 38.22
CA LEU A 604 7.84 -29.13 36.97
C LEU A 604 8.62 -29.98 35.95
N TYR A 605 9.94 -29.81 35.84
CA TYR A 605 10.74 -30.58 34.88
C TYR A 605 10.72 -32.08 35.17
N ALA A 606 10.88 -32.46 36.45
CA ALA A 606 10.84 -33.85 36.87
C ALA A 606 9.44 -34.47 36.69
N GLU A 607 8.38 -33.67 36.86
CA GLU A 607 7.00 -34.11 36.67
C GLU A 607 6.66 -34.43 35.21
N VAL A 608 7.19 -33.65 34.27
CA VAL A 608 6.83 -33.74 32.83
C VAL A 608 7.83 -34.52 31.98
N GLU A 609 8.99 -34.90 32.53
CA GLU A 609 10.09 -35.56 31.81
C GLU A 609 9.64 -36.80 31.01
N SER A 610 8.71 -37.58 31.57
CA SER A 610 8.19 -38.80 30.93
C SER A 610 7.02 -38.57 29.98
N VAL A 611 6.45 -37.35 29.94
CA VAL A 611 5.18 -37.04 29.27
C VAL A 611 5.38 -36.19 28.02
N ILE A 612 6.37 -35.29 28.01
CA ILE A 612 6.63 -34.40 26.87
C ILE A 612 7.78 -34.92 26.00
N SER A 613 7.73 -34.61 24.71
CA SER A 613 8.83 -34.94 23.78
C SER A 613 10.11 -34.19 24.16
N GLN A 614 11.25 -34.74 23.77
CA GLN A 614 12.55 -34.08 23.95
C GLN A 614 12.61 -32.66 23.35
N MET A 615 11.90 -32.41 22.24
CA MET A 615 11.81 -31.08 21.62
C MET A 615 11.01 -30.10 22.49
N GLN A 616 9.89 -30.56 23.06
CA GLN A 616 9.10 -29.77 24.01
C GLN A 616 9.90 -29.52 25.30
N MET A 617 10.67 -30.50 25.77
CA MET A 617 11.58 -30.33 26.91
C MET A 617 12.61 -29.23 26.61
N ALA A 618 13.22 -29.21 25.41
CA ALA A 618 14.12 -28.14 25.00
C ALA A 618 13.44 -26.74 25.01
N GLN A 619 12.17 -26.66 24.60
CA GLN A 619 11.37 -25.43 24.67
C GLN A 619 10.94 -25.07 26.10
N LEU A 620 10.88 -26.02 27.04
CA LEU A 620 10.60 -25.73 28.43
C LEU A 620 11.87 -25.27 29.16
N LEU A 621 13.05 -25.78 28.81
CA LEU A 621 14.33 -25.42 29.46
C LEU A 621 14.70 -23.94 29.32
N GLN A 622 14.22 -23.24 28.30
CA GLN A 622 14.38 -21.77 28.21
C GLN A 622 13.68 -21.00 29.34
N VAL A 623 12.70 -21.60 30.04
CA VAL A 623 12.08 -20.99 31.23
C VAL A 623 13.09 -20.86 32.36
N LEU A 624 13.98 -21.85 32.56
CA LEU A 624 15.09 -21.73 33.52
C LEU A 624 16.03 -20.56 33.17
N ALA A 625 16.23 -20.31 31.87
CA ALA A 625 17.06 -19.22 31.41
C ALA A 625 16.42 -17.85 31.72
N VAL A 626 15.10 -17.67 31.51
CA VAL A 626 14.38 -16.47 31.97
C VAL A 626 14.46 -16.34 33.49
N LEU A 627 14.18 -17.42 34.22
CA LEU A 627 14.16 -17.44 35.68
C LEU A 627 15.51 -17.00 36.26
N SER A 628 16.63 -17.37 35.61
CA SER A 628 17.97 -16.93 36.00
C SER A 628 18.19 -15.41 35.97
N ASN A 629 17.35 -14.64 35.25
CA ASN A 629 17.38 -13.18 35.28
C ASN A 629 16.76 -12.59 36.55
N THR A 630 15.92 -13.38 37.25
CA THR A 630 15.10 -12.92 38.39
C THR A 630 15.71 -13.24 39.75
N VAL A 631 16.60 -14.24 39.79
CA VAL A 631 17.27 -14.71 41.01
C VAL A 631 18.50 -13.83 41.29
N ASP A 632 18.68 -13.40 42.54
CA ASP A 632 19.82 -12.57 42.95
C ASP A 632 21.08 -13.39 43.23
N ASP A 633 20.94 -14.61 43.80
CA ASP A 633 22.05 -15.48 44.15
C ASP A 633 22.77 -16.02 42.92
N GLU A 634 24.03 -15.60 42.73
CA GLU A 634 24.84 -15.97 41.56
C GLU A 634 25.06 -17.48 41.41
N SER A 635 25.16 -18.21 42.52
CA SER A 635 25.33 -19.67 42.49
C SER A 635 24.08 -20.38 41.99
N VAL A 636 22.89 -19.92 42.41
CA VAL A 636 21.60 -20.44 41.96
C VAL A 636 21.37 -20.10 40.49
N ARG A 637 21.67 -18.86 40.07
CA ARG A 637 21.60 -18.44 38.66
C ARG A 637 22.46 -19.33 37.77
N LEU A 638 23.70 -19.59 38.18
CA LEU A 638 24.60 -20.46 37.43
C LEU A 638 24.06 -21.89 37.34
N LYS A 639 23.53 -22.44 38.43
CA LYS A 639 22.94 -23.79 38.45
C LYS A 639 21.73 -23.91 37.54
N LEU A 640 20.83 -22.91 37.54
CA LEU A 640 19.67 -22.87 36.63
C LEU A 640 20.10 -22.87 35.16
N LEU A 641 21.11 -22.06 34.82
CA LEU A 641 21.67 -22.03 33.47
C LEU A 641 22.37 -23.33 33.11
N GLN A 642 23.10 -23.94 34.04
CA GLN A 642 23.73 -25.24 33.83
C GLN A 642 22.70 -26.32 33.51
N MET A 643 21.61 -26.38 34.29
CA MET A 643 20.50 -27.30 34.03
C MET A 643 19.86 -27.04 32.66
N ALA A 644 19.73 -25.76 32.27
CA ALA A 644 19.15 -25.40 30.99
C ALA A 644 20.00 -25.88 29.80
N VAL A 645 21.31 -25.60 29.79
CA VAL A 645 22.11 -25.69 28.55
C VAL A 645 23.23 -26.74 28.55
N ILE A 646 23.71 -27.25 29.70
CA ILE A 646 24.89 -28.14 29.72
C ILE A 646 24.70 -29.41 28.89
N PRO A 647 23.58 -30.16 28.98
CA PRO A 647 23.38 -31.34 28.14
C PRO A 647 23.45 -31.03 26.64
N SER A 648 22.95 -29.85 26.25
CA SER A 648 23.00 -29.38 24.87
C SER A 648 24.41 -28.95 24.47
N ILE A 649 25.16 -28.29 25.36
CA ILE A 649 26.56 -27.91 25.12
C ILE A 649 27.43 -29.16 24.94
N GLU A 650 27.30 -30.16 25.80
CA GLU A 650 28.05 -31.42 25.73
C GLU A 650 27.73 -32.18 24.45
N HIS A 651 26.45 -32.23 24.06
CA HIS A 651 26.05 -32.82 22.79
C HIS A 651 26.72 -32.09 21.60
N ILE A 652 26.61 -30.76 21.52
CA ILE A 652 27.26 -29.98 20.45
C ILE A 652 28.77 -30.20 20.43
N ARG A 653 29.44 -30.26 21.59
CA ARG A 653 30.87 -30.59 21.70
C ARG A 653 31.20 -31.96 21.12
N SER A 654 30.36 -32.96 21.40
CA SER A 654 30.58 -34.33 20.92
C SER A 654 30.48 -34.47 19.39
N ILE A 655 29.77 -33.57 18.73
CA ILE A 655 29.55 -33.59 17.28
C ILE A 655 30.29 -32.49 16.51
N GLN A 656 31.18 -31.70 17.13
CA GLN A 656 31.86 -30.58 16.45
C GLN A 656 32.57 -31.00 15.15
N TRP A 657 33.09 -32.23 15.11
CA TRP A 657 33.74 -32.82 13.94
C TRP A 657 32.83 -32.87 12.69
N SER A 658 31.50 -32.94 12.86
CA SER A 658 30.56 -33.03 11.74
C SER A 658 30.40 -31.70 11.00
N PHE A 659 30.86 -30.58 11.59
CA PHE A 659 30.76 -29.23 11.02
C PHE A 659 32.08 -28.69 10.46
N GLU A 660 33.15 -29.49 10.49
CA GLU A 660 34.45 -29.06 9.93
C GLU A 660 34.42 -28.95 8.40
N GLY A 661 33.44 -29.55 7.72
CA GLY A 661 33.20 -29.39 6.29
C GLY A 661 31.88 -30.02 5.82
N VAL A 662 31.38 -29.57 4.66
CA VAL A 662 30.07 -29.98 4.13
C VAL A 662 29.93 -31.48 3.91
N MET A 663 31.02 -32.17 3.54
CA MET A 663 31.01 -33.63 3.35
C MET A 663 30.75 -34.41 4.65
N MET A 664 31.32 -33.93 5.76
CA MET A 664 31.09 -34.55 7.09
C MET A 664 29.67 -34.26 7.56
N PHE A 665 29.15 -33.07 7.25
CA PHE A 665 27.78 -32.69 7.55
C PHE A 665 26.77 -33.55 6.78
N ILE A 666 26.99 -33.79 5.48
CA ILE A 666 26.16 -34.67 4.63
C ILE A 666 26.09 -36.08 5.24
N LYS A 667 27.24 -36.66 5.59
CA LYS A 667 27.33 -37.99 6.21
C LYS A 667 26.64 -38.04 7.58
N PHE A 668 26.85 -37.03 8.42
CA PHE A 668 26.25 -36.97 9.75
C PHE A 668 24.72 -36.97 9.69
N ASN A 669 24.14 -36.23 8.74
CA ASN A 669 22.69 -36.15 8.53
C ASN A 669 22.14 -37.29 7.64
N GLY A 670 23.00 -38.14 7.08
CA GLY A 670 22.64 -39.26 6.22
C GLY A 670 22.10 -38.85 4.85
N PHE A 671 22.50 -37.70 4.31
CA PHE A 671 22.02 -37.22 3.01
C PHE A 671 22.71 -37.88 1.80
N ASP A 672 23.78 -38.64 2.03
CA ASP A 672 24.47 -39.46 1.04
C ASP A 672 23.81 -40.83 0.81
N GLY A 673 22.90 -41.24 1.70
CA GLY A 673 22.13 -42.47 1.60
C GLY A 673 20.66 -42.26 1.18
N PRO A 674 19.90 -43.35 0.97
CA PRO A 674 18.47 -43.25 0.73
C PRO A 674 17.77 -42.63 1.95
N PRO A 675 16.59 -41.98 1.77
CA PRO A 675 15.82 -41.41 2.86
C PRO A 675 15.59 -42.42 3.99
N ALA A 676 15.64 -41.95 5.22
CA ALA A 676 15.61 -42.83 6.37
C ALA A 676 14.30 -43.63 6.45
N GLN A 677 14.41 -44.95 6.48
CA GLN A 677 13.26 -45.87 6.49
C GLN A 677 12.73 -46.14 7.92
N SER A 678 13.52 -45.79 8.94
CA SER A 678 13.15 -45.92 10.35
C SER A 678 13.57 -44.68 11.16
N LYS A 679 12.79 -44.37 12.20
CA LYS A 679 13.10 -43.30 13.16
C LYS A 679 14.32 -43.61 14.02
N ASP A 680 14.69 -44.89 14.16
CA ASP A 680 15.81 -45.35 14.98
C ASP A 680 17.15 -45.36 14.23
N GLN A 681 17.15 -44.99 12.95
CA GLN A 681 18.37 -44.86 12.17
C GLN A 681 19.26 -43.77 12.78
N VAL A 682 20.58 -44.01 12.83
CA VAL A 682 21.56 -43.09 13.45
C VAL A 682 21.45 -41.66 12.91
N SER A 683 21.25 -41.50 11.60
CA SER A 683 21.04 -40.18 10.97
C SER A 683 19.78 -39.48 11.47
N CYS A 684 18.66 -40.19 11.65
CA CYS A 684 17.44 -39.63 12.24
C CYS A 684 17.66 -39.14 13.67
N VAL A 685 18.30 -39.95 14.50
CA VAL A 685 18.62 -39.61 15.89
C VAL A 685 19.54 -38.39 15.94
N ASN A 686 20.59 -38.36 15.11
CA ASN A 686 21.50 -37.23 14.97
C ASN A 686 20.77 -35.92 14.66
N ARG A 687 19.83 -35.95 13.70
CA ARG A 687 19.04 -34.77 13.29
C ARG A 687 18.13 -34.26 14.41
N VAL A 688 17.45 -35.18 15.11
CA VAL A 688 16.57 -34.85 16.22
C VAL A 688 17.35 -34.24 17.39
N GLU A 689 18.46 -34.87 17.78
CA GLU A 689 19.31 -34.40 18.88
C GLU A 689 20.00 -33.06 18.57
N LEU A 690 20.49 -32.87 17.33
CA LEU A 690 21.04 -31.59 16.89
C LEU A 690 19.98 -30.49 16.99
N ARG A 691 18.79 -30.70 16.41
CA ARG A 691 17.70 -29.73 16.44
C ARG A 691 17.26 -29.44 17.88
N ARG A 692 17.21 -30.45 18.75
CA ARG A 692 16.88 -30.29 20.18
C ARG A 692 17.90 -29.41 20.88
N ALA A 693 19.20 -29.68 20.70
CA ALA A 693 20.28 -28.92 21.31
C ALA A 693 20.29 -27.45 20.84
N LEU A 694 20.12 -27.23 19.53
CA LEU A 694 20.02 -25.88 18.97
C LEU A 694 18.79 -25.12 19.48
N THR A 695 17.63 -25.77 19.54
CA THR A 695 16.39 -25.17 20.08
C THR A 695 16.57 -24.71 21.52
N CYS A 696 17.19 -25.54 22.36
CA CYS A 696 17.47 -25.22 23.75
C CYS A 696 18.42 -24.02 23.88
N ILE A 697 19.54 -24.04 23.15
CA ILE A 697 20.54 -22.96 23.18
C ILE A 697 19.94 -21.66 22.63
N GLN A 698 19.23 -21.72 21.51
CA GLN A 698 18.54 -20.57 20.93
C GLN A 698 17.60 -19.92 21.95
N GLY A 699 16.72 -20.72 22.56
CA GLY A 699 15.78 -20.25 23.57
C GLY A 699 16.53 -19.62 24.75
N ALA A 700 17.51 -20.31 25.34
CA ALA A 700 18.26 -19.80 26.47
C ALA A 700 18.94 -18.44 26.17
N VAL A 701 19.62 -18.32 25.03
CA VAL A 701 20.27 -17.06 24.62
C VAL A 701 19.23 -15.96 24.42
N GLN A 702 18.11 -16.24 23.73
CA GLN A 702 17.04 -15.27 23.50
C GLN A 702 16.39 -14.76 24.78
N GLN A 703 16.47 -15.51 25.88
CA GLN A 703 15.80 -15.17 27.14
C GLN A 703 16.67 -14.44 28.17
N VAL A 704 17.99 -14.64 28.20
CA VAL A 704 18.86 -14.06 29.24
C VAL A 704 19.25 -12.60 28.99
N ASN A 705 19.57 -11.85 30.05
CA ASN A 705 20.10 -10.49 29.94
C ASN A 705 21.56 -10.44 29.42
N ARG A 706 22.00 -9.27 28.91
CA ARG A 706 23.37 -9.05 28.37
C ARG A 706 24.49 -9.38 29.37
N SER A 707 24.25 -9.23 30.66
CA SER A 707 25.20 -9.53 31.74
C SER A 707 25.18 -10.99 32.23
N SER A 708 24.44 -11.88 31.54
CA SER A 708 24.27 -13.26 31.99
C SER A 708 25.58 -14.08 31.95
N PRO A 709 25.85 -14.93 32.96
CA PRO A 709 27.00 -15.83 32.95
C PRO A 709 26.87 -16.95 31.91
N LEU A 710 25.71 -17.09 31.25
CA LEU A 710 25.50 -18.01 30.13
C LEU A 710 26.56 -17.80 29.03
N ALA A 711 26.99 -16.56 28.81
CA ALA A 711 28.00 -16.23 27.81
C ALA A 711 29.29 -17.06 28.00
N ASN A 712 29.72 -17.27 29.25
CA ASN A 712 30.93 -18.02 29.57
C ASN A 712 30.76 -19.53 29.34
N LEU A 713 29.57 -20.07 29.60
CA LEU A 713 29.25 -21.48 29.36
C LEU A 713 29.28 -21.83 27.87
N LEU A 714 28.92 -20.88 27.00
CA LEU A 714 28.83 -21.09 25.56
C LEU A 714 30.18 -20.98 24.82
N ILE A 715 31.20 -20.36 25.42
CA ILE A 715 32.53 -20.15 24.79
C ILE A 715 33.05 -21.40 24.06
N PRO A 716 33.03 -22.62 24.64
CA PRO A 716 33.59 -23.82 23.99
C PRO A 716 32.89 -24.25 22.70
N ILE A 717 31.67 -23.77 22.44
CA ILE A 717 30.86 -24.15 21.27
C ILE A 717 30.54 -22.97 20.35
N LEU A 718 30.93 -21.74 20.70
CA LEU A 718 30.66 -20.57 19.85
C LEU A 718 31.17 -20.75 18.41
N PRO A 719 32.41 -21.22 18.15
CA PRO A 719 32.88 -21.44 16.78
C PRO A 719 32.01 -22.41 15.98
N THR A 720 31.38 -23.37 16.67
CA THR A 720 30.57 -24.42 16.06
C THR A 720 29.36 -23.88 15.31
N PHE A 721 28.72 -22.81 15.81
CA PHE A 721 27.57 -22.20 15.12
C PHE A 721 27.95 -21.56 13.79
N PHE A 722 29.12 -20.90 13.74
CA PHE A 722 29.66 -20.33 12.51
C PHE A 722 30.10 -21.43 11.53
N LYS A 723 30.74 -22.50 12.02
CA LYS A 723 31.09 -23.66 11.19
C LYS A 723 29.86 -24.37 10.59
N LEU A 724 28.80 -24.54 11.37
CA LEU A 724 27.53 -25.08 10.89
C LEU A 724 26.88 -24.15 9.86
N SER A 725 26.90 -22.83 10.07
CA SER A 725 26.39 -21.89 9.06
C SER A 725 27.13 -22.02 7.73
N ARG A 726 28.47 -22.16 7.75
CA ARG A 726 29.26 -22.46 6.55
C ARG A 726 28.79 -23.76 5.89
N CYS A 727 28.65 -24.86 6.63
CA CYS A 727 28.16 -26.12 6.05
C CYS A 727 26.78 -26.00 5.37
N LEU A 728 25.88 -25.19 5.94
CA LEU A 728 24.56 -24.93 5.36
C LEU A 728 24.66 -24.11 4.06
N MET A 729 25.58 -23.14 3.98
CA MET A 729 25.85 -22.40 2.75
C MET A 729 26.51 -23.28 1.68
N ASP A 730 27.51 -24.05 2.07
CA ASP A 730 28.27 -24.95 1.21
C ASP A 730 27.40 -26.09 0.64
N LEU A 731 26.27 -26.41 1.27
CA LEU A 731 25.29 -27.40 0.79
C LEU A 731 24.72 -27.03 -0.59
N HIS A 732 24.79 -25.75 -0.97
CA HIS A 732 24.38 -25.27 -2.28
C HIS A 732 25.44 -25.43 -3.37
N SER A 733 26.69 -25.74 -3.01
CA SER A 733 27.78 -25.94 -3.97
C SER A 733 27.55 -27.18 -4.84
N GLU A 734 28.12 -27.16 -6.06
CA GLU A 734 28.02 -28.31 -6.97
C GLU A 734 28.67 -29.57 -6.39
N ASP A 735 29.81 -29.43 -5.70
CA ASP A 735 30.48 -30.55 -5.02
C ASP A 735 29.57 -31.18 -3.96
N ALA A 736 28.85 -30.36 -3.18
CA ALA A 736 27.88 -30.87 -2.19
C ALA A 736 26.72 -31.59 -2.86
N LYS A 737 26.13 -31.01 -3.93
CA LYS A 737 25.03 -31.65 -4.69
C LYS A 737 25.43 -33.02 -5.25
N LEU A 738 26.66 -33.16 -5.74
CA LEU A 738 27.17 -34.44 -6.24
C LEU A 738 27.32 -35.49 -5.14
N ALA A 739 27.66 -35.07 -3.91
CA ALA A 739 27.75 -35.94 -2.75
C ALA A 739 26.39 -36.34 -2.14
N LEU A 740 25.31 -35.62 -2.46
CA LEU A 740 23.96 -35.99 -2.07
C LEU A 740 23.47 -37.23 -2.84
N HIS A 741 22.65 -38.03 -2.17
CA HIS A 741 21.92 -39.12 -2.80
C HIS A 741 21.05 -38.60 -3.96
N PRO A 742 20.93 -39.32 -5.09
CA PRO A 742 20.17 -38.85 -6.27
C PRO A 742 18.74 -38.34 -5.98
N PHE A 743 18.03 -38.93 -5.01
CA PHE A 743 16.69 -38.48 -4.60
C PHE A 743 16.66 -37.07 -3.96
N LEU A 744 17.75 -36.66 -3.31
CA LEU A 744 17.85 -35.40 -2.58
C LEU A 744 18.58 -34.31 -3.36
N ARG A 745 19.44 -34.70 -4.32
CA ARG A 745 20.34 -33.84 -5.08
C ARG A 745 19.71 -32.51 -5.53
N ASP A 746 18.56 -32.58 -6.21
CA ASP A 746 17.93 -31.39 -6.80
C ASP A 746 16.83 -30.79 -5.91
N ASN A 747 16.50 -31.41 -4.79
CA ASN A 747 15.29 -31.09 -4.04
C ASN A 747 15.51 -30.73 -2.56
N LEU A 748 16.67 -31.05 -1.98
CA LEU A 748 16.94 -30.81 -0.55
C LEU A 748 17.01 -29.32 -0.21
N THR A 749 17.60 -28.51 -1.10
CA THR A 749 17.88 -27.08 -0.86
C THR A 749 16.89 -26.14 -1.56
N LYS A 750 15.87 -26.68 -2.23
CA LYS A 750 14.79 -25.90 -2.85
C LYS A 750 13.97 -25.14 -1.80
N ILE A 751 13.25 -24.12 -2.25
CA ILE A 751 12.33 -23.35 -1.41
C ILE A 751 11.21 -24.25 -0.87
N VAL A 752 10.82 -24.01 0.39
CA VAL A 752 9.66 -24.68 1.00
C VAL A 752 8.38 -23.89 0.67
N PRO A 753 7.22 -24.55 0.49
CA PRO A 753 5.98 -23.86 0.10
C PRO A 753 5.60 -22.70 1.03
N SER A 754 5.78 -22.88 2.34
CA SER A 754 5.51 -21.85 3.36
C SER A 754 6.38 -20.61 3.20
N GLU A 755 7.65 -20.77 2.81
CA GLU A 755 8.58 -19.67 2.55
C GLU A 755 8.27 -18.97 1.23
N LYS A 756 7.90 -19.73 0.18
CA LYS A 756 7.44 -19.15 -1.10
C LYS A 756 6.22 -18.25 -0.87
N GLN A 757 5.26 -18.73 -0.07
CA GLN A 757 4.07 -17.95 0.30
C GLN A 757 4.44 -16.67 1.07
N GLN A 758 5.32 -16.76 2.07
CA GLN A 758 5.77 -15.58 2.82
C GLN A 758 6.43 -14.52 1.92
N ILE A 759 7.11 -14.93 0.85
CA ILE A 759 7.73 -14.00 -0.11
C ILE A 759 6.65 -13.25 -0.91
N TYR A 760 5.62 -13.93 -1.39
CA TYR A 760 4.48 -13.26 -2.04
C TYR A 760 3.80 -12.26 -1.08
N CYS A 761 3.60 -12.63 0.18
CA CYS A 761 2.90 -11.81 1.18
C CYS A 761 3.72 -10.61 1.70
N SER A 762 5.05 -10.60 1.50
CA SER A 762 5.95 -9.58 2.05
C SER A 762 5.76 -8.15 1.47
N ALA A 763 4.81 -7.97 0.54
CA ALA A 763 4.44 -6.69 -0.09
C ALA A 763 3.52 -5.77 0.76
N GLY A 764 3.33 -6.04 2.05
CA GLY A 764 2.56 -5.16 2.95
C GLY A 764 1.13 -5.61 3.24
N GLU A 765 0.80 -6.86 2.92
CA GLU A 765 -0.50 -7.46 3.25
C GLU A 765 -0.30 -8.56 4.29
N ASN A 766 -0.99 -8.45 5.43
CA ASN A 766 -1.05 -9.50 6.45
C ASN A 766 -1.93 -10.64 5.93
N ILE A 767 -1.41 -11.44 5.01
CA ILE A 767 -2.09 -12.63 4.47
C ILE A 767 -1.79 -13.79 5.44
N GLU A 768 -2.80 -14.27 6.17
CA GLU A 768 -2.70 -15.56 6.88
C GLU A 768 -2.75 -16.71 5.84
N PRO A 769 -2.02 -17.81 6.07
CA PRO A 769 -1.94 -18.90 5.10
C PRO A 769 -3.31 -19.56 4.90
N VAL A 770 -3.78 -19.64 3.64
CA VAL A 770 -4.87 -20.55 3.26
C VAL A 770 -4.24 -21.92 2.99
N THR A 771 -4.54 -22.90 3.85
CA THR A 771 -4.22 -24.31 3.61
C THR A 771 -5.17 -24.86 2.55
N GLU A 772 -4.93 -24.56 1.28
CA GLU A 772 -5.52 -25.35 0.19
C GLU A 772 -4.73 -26.66 0.02
N GLY A 773 -5.48 -27.75 -0.10
CA GLY A 773 -4.96 -29.10 -0.14
C GLY A 773 -4.12 -29.35 -1.39
N PHE A 774 -2.80 -29.22 -1.28
CA PHE A 774 -1.87 -29.75 -2.26
C PHE A 774 -1.78 -31.28 -2.13
N SER A 775 -2.01 -31.97 -3.24
CA SER A 775 -2.01 -33.43 -3.41
C SER A 775 -0.78 -34.10 -2.80
N ALA A 776 -1.02 -35.10 -1.94
CA ALA A 776 -0.10 -35.56 -0.92
C ALA A 776 0.70 -36.85 -1.23
N GLU A 777 0.81 -37.31 -2.48
CA GLU A 777 1.16 -38.73 -2.69
C GLU A 777 2.57 -39.05 -3.22
N GLU A 778 3.37 -38.08 -3.69
CA GLU A 778 4.76 -38.34 -4.11
C GLU A 778 5.85 -37.65 -3.24
N SER A 779 5.45 -36.84 -2.25
CA SER A 779 6.26 -35.72 -1.72
C SER A 779 6.70 -35.79 -0.24
N ASP A 780 6.35 -36.83 0.52
CA ASP A 780 6.44 -36.77 2.00
C ASP A 780 7.89 -36.81 2.55
N PHE A 781 8.75 -37.71 2.06
CA PHE A 781 10.11 -37.82 2.64
C PHE A 781 11.04 -36.66 2.26
N VAL A 782 11.10 -36.30 0.97
CA VAL A 782 11.97 -35.21 0.50
C VAL A 782 11.53 -33.85 1.08
N SER A 783 10.21 -33.66 1.28
CA SER A 783 9.70 -32.45 1.94
C SER A 783 10.10 -32.40 3.42
N VAL A 784 10.08 -33.53 4.15
CA VAL A 784 10.58 -33.60 5.54
C VAL A 784 12.07 -33.25 5.62
N GLU A 785 12.90 -33.78 4.71
CA GLU A 785 14.33 -33.47 4.67
C GLU A 785 14.61 -32.00 4.33
N ARG A 786 13.89 -31.45 3.33
CA ARG A 786 13.96 -30.03 2.96
C ARG A 786 13.51 -29.14 4.12
N GLN A 787 12.44 -29.51 4.81
CA GLN A 787 11.93 -28.78 5.97
C GLN A 787 12.94 -28.80 7.11
N TYR A 788 13.63 -29.91 7.35
CA TYR A 788 14.70 -29.99 8.35
C TYR A 788 15.86 -29.04 8.04
N VAL A 789 16.33 -28.99 6.78
CA VAL A 789 17.40 -28.05 6.37
C VAL A 789 16.94 -26.59 6.48
N HIS A 790 15.68 -26.30 6.15
CA HIS A 790 15.09 -24.98 6.37
C HIS A 790 15.04 -24.60 7.85
N ASP A 791 14.55 -25.50 8.71
CA ASP A 791 14.45 -25.29 10.16
C ASP A 791 15.83 -25.06 10.79
N LEU A 792 16.86 -25.83 10.39
CA LEU A 792 18.24 -25.63 10.84
C LEU A 792 18.78 -24.25 10.46
N ASN A 793 18.53 -23.81 9.22
CA ASN A 793 18.95 -22.48 8.77
C ASN A 793 18.32 -21.38 9.63
N GLU A 794 17.00 -21.42 9.84
CA GLU A 794 16.33 -20.43 10.68
C GLU A 794 16.86 -20.43 12.12
N GLN A 795 17.10 -21.62 12.70
CA GLN A 795 17.66 -21.72 14.06
C GLN A 795 19.04 -21.09 14.17
N ILE A 796 19.95 -21.39 13.24
CA ILE A 796 21.32 -20.86 13.27
C ILE A 796 21.35 -19.35 13.03
N ILE A 797 20.52 -18.85 12.12
CA ILE A 797 20.32 -17.41 11.90
C ILE A 797 19.89 -16.73 13.21
N MET A 798 18.91 -17.31 13.92
CA MET A 798 18.42 -16.75 15.18
C MET A 798 19.46 -16.84 16.31
N ILE A 799 20.23 -17.92 16.39
CA ILE A 799 21.29 -18.10 17.40
C ILE A 799 22.40 -17.07 17.18
N ILE A 800 22.96 -16.96 15.97
CA ILE A 800 24.07 -16.04 15.69
C ILE A 800 23.64 -14.58 15.91
N SER A 801 22.43 -14.22 15.46
CA SER A 801 21.88 -12.88 15.69
C SER A 801 21.70 -12.58 17.19
N ALA A 802 21.16 -13.53 17.97
CA ALA A 802 21.00 -13.33 19.40
C ALA A 802 22.35 -13.25 20.15
N LEU A 803 23.32 -14.11 19.78
CA LEU A 803 24.66 -14.12 20.38
C LEU A 803 25.41 -12.81 20.13
N THR A 804 25.37 -12.28 18.90
CA THR A 804 26.06 -11.03 18.54
C THR A 804 25.46 -9.82 19.25
N SER A 805 24.13 -9.75 19.37
CA SER A 805 23.45 -8.64 20.07
C SER A 805 23.54 -8.71 21.60
N LYS A 806 23.58 -9.92 22.18
CA LYS A 806 23.61 -10.09 23.65
C LYS A 806 25.00 -10.24 24.24
N PHE A 807 25.90 -10.94 23.56
CA PHE A 807 27.24 -11.28 24.05
C PHE A 807 28.36 -10.82 23.09
N PRO A 808 28.39 -9.55 22.67
CA PRO A 808 29.40 -9.06 21.72
C PRO A 808 30.82 -9.17 22.28
N ASN A 809 31.02 -9.04 23.59
CA ASN A 809 32.38 -9.14 24.14
C ASN A 809 32.98 -10.55 23.98
N GLN A 810 32.17 -11.60 24.17
CA GLN A 810 32.62 -12.98 24.05
C GLN A 810 32.76 -13.39 22.59
N VAL A 811 31.78 -13.09 21.74
CA VAL A 811 31.79 -13.47 20.32
C VAL A 811 32.96 -12.83 19.58
N TYR A 812 33.18 -11.53 19.74
CA TYR A 812 34.23 -10.81 19.02
C TYR A 812 35.61 -10.98 19.66
N SER A 813 35.72 -11.73 20.77
CA SER A 813 36.99 -12.14 21.38
C SER A 813 37.47 -13.52 20.94
N LEU A 814 36.73 -14.22 20.09
CA LEU A 814 37.18 -15.49 19.52
C LEU A 814 38.44 -15.25 18.65
N TYR A 815 39.45 -16.09 18.84
CA TYR A 815 40.74 -15.97 18.16
C TYR A 815 40.63 -16.12 16.64
N ASP A 816 39.74 -17.02 16.20
CA ASP A 816 39.47 -17.36 14.80
C ASP A 816 38.25 -16.61 14.21
N PHE A 817 37.76 -15.56 14.89
CA PHE A 817 36.51 -14.88 14.51
C PHE A 817 36.51 -14.39 13.05
N PRO A 818 37.57 -13.72 12.53
CA PRO A 818 37.59 -13.30 11.13
C PRO A 818 37.46 -14.48 10.15
N GLN A 819 38.15 -15.59 10.40
CA GLN A 819 38.06 -16.79 9.57
C GLN A 819 36.67 -17.42 9.62
N LEU A 820 36.04 -17.44 10.80
CA LEU A 820 34.67 -17.93 10.98
C LEU A 820 33.67 -17.08 10.19
N LEU A 821 33.83 -15.75 10.19
CA LEU A 821 32.98 -14.85 9.40
C LEU A 821 33.13 -15.07 7.90
N LEU A 822 34.35 -15.19 7.41
CA LEU A 822 34.63 -15.47 6.00
C LEU A 822 34.07 -16.83 5.57
N GLY A 823 34.11 -17.82 6.45
CA GLY A 823 33.48 -19.12 6.23
C GLY A 823 31.98 -19.01 5.91
N MET A 824 31.24 -18.08 6.53
CA MET A 824 29.81 -17.91 6.26
C MET A 824 29.48 -17.38 4.86
N VAL A 825 30.47 -16.79 4.17
CA VAL A 825 30.30 -16.17 2.85
C VAL A 825 31.18 -16.82 1.78
N ALA A 826 31.79 -17.97 2.10
CA ALA A 826 32.70 -18.68 1.20
C ALA A 826 31.99 -19.16 -0.08
N SER A 827 30.82 -19.80 0.06
CA SER A 827 30.00 -20.29 -1.06
C SER A 827 28.89 -19.33 -1.48
N PHE A 828 29.04 -18.02 -1.24
CA PHE A 828 28.01 -17.01 -1.55
C PHE A 828 27.42 -17.15 -2.97
N GLU A 829 28.25 -17.40 -3.98
CA GLU A 829 27.80 -17.50 -5.38
C GLU A 829 26.79 -18.64 -5.61
N SER A 830 26.88 -19.73 -4.85
CA SER A 830 26.01 -20.90 -5.00
C SER A 830 24.68 -20.77 -4.25
N VAL A 831 24.58 -19.85 -3.27
CA VAL A 831 23.39 -19.72 -2.41
C VAL A 831 22.28 -18.95 -3.15
N PRO A 832 21.03 -19.44 -3.17
CA PRO A 832 19.93 -18.78 -3.86
C PRO A 832 19.41 -17.54 -3.11
N GLU A 833 18.77 -16.65 -3.85
CA GLU A 833 18.31 -15.32 -3.43
C GLU A 833 17.37 -15.40 -2.22
N PHE A 834 16.42 -16.35 -2.26
CA PHE A 834 15.43 -16.51 -1.19
C PHE A 834 16.06 -16.89 0.15
N ARG A 835 17.22 -17.59 0.14
CA ARG A 835 17.99 -17.91 1.34
C ARG A 835 18.82 -16.73 1.82
N LEU A 836 19.55 -16.07 0.91
CA LEU A 836 20.40 -14.92 1.25
C LEU A 836 19.62 -13.80 1.95
N ARG A 837 18.36 -13.61 1.57
CA ARG A 837 17.40 -12.69 2.19
C ARG A 837 17.45 -12.73 3.73
N CYS A 838 17.22 -13.91 4.33
CA CYS A 838 17.16 -14.05 5.79
C CYS A 838 18.50 -13.74 6.47
N TRP A 839 19.62 -14.08 5.83
CA TRP A 839 20.96 -13.82 6.33
C TRP A 839 21.30 -12.33 6.33
N ILE A 840 20.95 -11.60 5.26
CA ILE A 840 21.09 -10.14 5.16
C ILE A 840 20.34 -9.46 6.30
N LYS A 841 19.04 -9.79 6.44
CA LYS A 841 18.13 -9.10 7.35
C LYS A 841 18.46 -9.30 8.82
N LYS A 842 18.88 -10.50 9.21
CA LYS A 842 19.11 -10.88 10.61
C LYS A 842 20.59 -10.96 10.95
N VAL A 843 21.35 -11.86 10.31
CA VAL A 843 22.72 -12.18 10.73
C VAL A 843 23.71 -11.08 10.36
N TRP A 844 23.80 -10.69 9.08
CA TRP A 844 24.81 -9.72 8.64
C TRP A 844 24.58 -8.37 9.30
N LYS A 845 23.31 -7.94 9.37
CA LYS A 845 22.90 -6.76 10.13
C LYS A 845 23.39 -6.84 11.57
N SER A 846 23.10 -7.93 12.29
CA SER A 846 23.48 -8.08 13.70
C SER A 846 25.01 -8.11 13.90
N VAL A 847 25.73 -8.90 13.10
CA VAL A 847 27.22 -9.01 13.16
C VAL A 847 27.91 -7.68 12.91
N LEU A 848 27.37 -6.83 12.04
CA LEU A 848 28.00 -5.55 11.73
C LEU A 848 27.56 -4.44 12.70
N CYS A 849 26.25 -4.30 12.90
CA CYS A 849 25.69 -3.20 13.69
C CYS A 849 25.94 -3.35 15.20
N GLU A 850 26.06 -4.57 15.72
CA GLU A 850 26.35 -4.84 17.14
C GLU A 850 27.86 -4.98 17.43
N CYS A 851 28.72 -4.80 16.42
CA CYS A 851 30.17 -4.86 16.60
C CYS A 851 30.67 -3.70 17.49
N PRO A 852 31.40 -3.97 18.58
CA PRO A 852 31.99 -2.92 19.40
C PRO A 852 32.98 -2.07 18.58
N LYS A 853 32.94 -0.73 18.75
CA LYS A 853 33.78 0.23 18.00
C LYS A 853 35.28 -0.14 17.99
N ALA A 854 35.80 -0.65 19.11
CA ALA A 854 37.20 -1.06 19.23
C ALA A 854 37.57 -2.29 18.38
N ARG A 855 36.59 -3.01 17.82
CA ARG A 855 36.76 -4.29 17.12
C ARG A 855 36.31 -4.24 15.65
N TYR A 856 36.03 -3.08 15.08
CA TYR A 856 35.60 -2.95 13.68
C TYR A 856 36.57 -3.57 12.67
N GLN A 857 37.88 -3.61 12.97
CA GLN A 857 38.86 -4.28 12.10
C GLN A 857 38.56 -5.78 11.88
N LEU A 858 37.92 -6.46 12.83
CA LEU A 858 37.60 -7.89 12.71
C LEU A 858 36.52 -8.20 11.66
N VAL A 859 35.66 -7.22 11.35
CA VAL A 859 34.54 -7.40 10.40
C VAL A 859 34.84 -6.81 9.02
N ARG A 860 36.05 -6.28 8.83
CA ARG A 860 36.46 -5.58 7.61
C ARG A 860 36.34 -6.44 6.35
N GLU A 861 37.08 -7.55 6.29
CA GLU A 861 37.14 -8.43 5.12
C GLU A 861 35.77 -9.06 4.84
N PHE A 862 35.03 -9.37 5.91
CA PHE A 862 33.65 -9.85 5.81
C PHE A 862 32.74 -8.83 5.12
N PHE A 863 32.79 -7.56 5.54
CA PHE A 863 32.02 -6.49 4.89
C PHE A 863 32.42 -6.28 3.44
N GLU A 864 33.72 -6.22 3.14
CA GLU A 864 34.24 -6.06 1.77
C GLU A 864 33.72 -7.16 0.85
N ARG A 865 33.79 -8.43 1.30
CA ARG A 865 33.34 -9.58 0.51
C ARG A 865 31.84 -9.55 0.23
N ILE A 866 31.00 -9.26 1.24
CA ILE A 866 29.54 -9.24 1.04
C ILE A 866 29.11 -8.11 0.10
N VAL A 867 29.72 -6.92 0.20
CA VAL A 867 29.27 -5.79 -0.63
C VAL A 867 29.70 -5.94 -2.08
N GLU A 868 30.89 -6.50 -2.33
CA GLU A 868 31.34 -6.84 -3.67
C GLU A 868 30.47 -7.92 -4.31
N ALA A 869 30.22 -9.02 -3.59
CA ALA A 869 29.45 -10.13 -4.12
C ALA A 869 27.97 -9.76 -4.35
N MET A 870 27.36 -9.00 -3.43
CA MET A 870 26.00 -8.49 -3.62
C MET A 870 25.90 -7.48 -4.76
N ASN A 871 26.90 -6.62 -4.96
CA ASN A 871 26.92 -5.73 -6.11
C ASN A 871 26.87 -6.52 -7.42
N ASN A 872 27.75 -7.50 -7.58
CA ASN A 872 27.79 -8.33 -8.79
C ASN A 872 26.49 -9.12 -8.99
N ARG A 873 25.98 -9.77 -7.93
CA ARG A 873 24.73 -10.53 -7.98
C ARG A 873 23.54 -9.67 -8.39
N LEU A 874 23.36 -8.52 -7.74
CA LEU A 874 22.23 -7.63 -8.04
C LEU A 874 22.30 -7.11 -9.48
N GLN A 875 23.47 -6.74 -9.99
CA GLN A 875 23.60 -6.35 -11.40
C GLN A 875 23.19 -7.48 -12.35
N ASN A 876 23.61 -8.72 -12.08
CA ASN A 876 23.29 -9.87 -12.92
C ASN A 876 21.79 -10.20 -12.93
N ILE A 877 21.16 -10.33 -11.76
CA ILE A 877 19.74 -10.68 -11.69
C ILE A 877 18.85 -9.56 -12.23
N TRP A 878 19.22 -8.28 -12.04
CA TRP A 878 18.48 -7.18 -12.65
C TRP A 878 18.67 -7.11 -14.17
N ALA A 879 19.85 -7.48 -14.69
CA ALA A 879 20.03 -7.62 -16.13
C ALA A 879 19.10 -8.71 -16.70
N GLU A 880 18.95 -9.85 -16.03
CA GLU A 880 18.00 -10.90 -16.42
C GLU A 880 16.54 -10.41 -16.35
N VAL A 881 16.15 -9.71 -15.29
CA VAL A 881 14.80 -9.12 -15.16
C VAL A 881 14.51 -8.14 -16.30
N THR A 882 15.49 -7.34 -16.74
CA THR A 882 15.29 -6.41 -17.86
C THR A 882 15.05 -7.10 -19.20
N HIS A 883 15.38 -8.39 -19.32
CA HIS A 883 15.14 -9.20 -20.51
C HIS A 883 13.83 -10.02 -20.45
N ILE A 884 13.03 -9.90 -19.37
CA ILE A 884 11.70 -10.50 -19.32
C ILE A 884 10.83 -9.82 -20.39
N ASP A 885 10.36 -10.64 -21.34
CA ASP A 885 9.43 -10.22 -22.37
C ASP A 885 8.02 -10.10 -21.76
N TYR A 886 7.48 -8.88 -21.79
CA TYR A 886 6.13 -8.56 -21.35
C TYR A 886 5.13 -8.49 -22.51
N ASP A 887 5.59 -8.61 -23.76
CA ASP A 887 4.70 -8.68 -24.93
C ASP A 887 4.00 -10.06 -25.00
N SER A 888 4.54 -11.06 -24.29
CA SER A 888 3.92 -12.36 -24.01
C SER A 888 3.57 -12.51 -22.52
N GLU A 889 2.56 -13.33 -22.19
CA GLU A 889 2.18 -13.57 -20.79
C GLU A 889 3.33 -14.29 -20.06
N PRO A 890 3.98 -13.66 -19.06
CA PRO A 890 5.12 -14.25 -18.37
C PRO A 890 4.68 -15.43 -17.49
N THR A 891 5.53 -16.44 -17.36
CA THR A 891 5.25 -17.59 -16.49
C THR A 891 5.30 -17.20 -15.01
N GLU A 892 4.59 -17.94 -14.15
CA GLU A 892 4.61 -17.73 -12.69
C GLU A 892 6.05 -17.74 -12.12
N GLU A 893 6.94 -18.58 -12.68
CA GLU A 893 8.35 -18.65 -12.28
C GLU A 893 9.12 -17.36 -12.63
N LYS A 894 8.87 -16.76 -13.79
CA LYS A 894 9.48 -15.48 -14.19
C LYS A 894 8.99 -14.34 -13.30
N LEU A 895 7.69 -14.30 -13.04
CA LEU A 895 7.09 -13.31 -12.12
C LEU A 895 7.62 -13.47 -10.69
N PHE A 896 7.74 -14.72 -10.21
CA PHE A 896 8.34 -14.99 -8.91
C PHE A 896 9.80 -14.56 -8.85
N PHE A 897 10.58 -14.81 -9.91
CA PHE A 897 11.98 -14.40 -10.00
C PHE A 897 12.14 -12.87 -9.96
N GLU A 898 11.32 -12.12 -10.72
CA GLU A 898 11.29 -10.67 -10.66
C GLU A 898 10.92 -10.17 -9.25
N HIS A 899 9.87 -10.73 -8.66
CA HIS A 899 9.42 -10.35 -7.32
C HIS A 899 10.49 -10.65 -6.26
N MET A 900 11.13 -11.82 -6.32
CA MET A 900 12.24 -12.19 -5.43
C MET A 900 13.43 -11.24 -5.62
N THR A 901 13.74 -10.84 -6.85
CA THR A 901 14.78 -9.85 -7.15
C THR A 901 14.47 -8.50 -6.49
N CYS A 902 13.22 -8.03 -6.58
CA CYS A 902 12.77 -6.82 -5.88
C CYS A 902 12.91 -6.94 -4.36
N VAL A 903 12.40 -8.04 -3.79
CA VAL A 903 12.44 -8.30 -2.34
C VAL A 903 13.88 -8.35 -1.82
N LEU A 904 14.78 -9.09 -2.48
CA LEU A 904 16.19 -9.16 -2.09
C LEU A 904 16.86 -7.79 -2.15
N SER A 905 16.62 -7.03 -3.23
CA SER A 905 17.18 -5.69 -3.41
C SER A 905 16.75 -4.74 -2.30
N ARG A 906 15.46 -4.76 -1.94
CA ARG A 906 14.89 -3.94 -0.85
C ARG A 906 15.50 -4.29 0.50
N GLU A 907 15.67 -5.58 0.79
CA GLU A 907 16.30 -6.02 2.04
C GLU A 907 17.78 -5.66 2.11
N TYR A 908 18.52 -5.79 1.01
CA TYR A 908 19.92 -5.42 0.95
C TYR A 908 20.15 -3.91 1.11
N ILE A 909 19.35 -3.07 0.44
CA ILE A 909 19.40 -1.61 0.65
C ILE A 909 19.03 -1.26 2.09
N SER A 910 18.04 -1.94 2.68
CA SER A 910 17.69 -1.76 4.09
C SER A 910 18.85 -2.12 5.03
N PHE A 911 19.59 -3.19 4.73
CA PHE A 911 20.80 -3.57 5.44
C PHE A 911 21.89 -2.49 5.33
N LEU A 912 22.19 -2.00 4.13
CA LEU A 912 23.14 -0.90 3.95
C LEU A 912 22.71 0.37 4.71
N ARG A 913 21.41 0.68 4.71
CA ARG A 913 20.87 1.78 5.54
C ARG A 913 21.14 1.55 7.03
N CYS A 914 21.00 0.34 7.55
CA CYS A 914 21.34 0.07 8.95
C CYS A 914 22.83 0.27 9.25
N CYS A 915 23.71 -0.06 8.29
CA CYS A 915 25.15 0.16 8.43
C CYS A 915 25.52 1.64 8.39
N PHE A 916 24.85 2.46 7.57
CA PHE A 916 25.23 3.85 7.32
C PHE A 916 24.35 4.91 8.00
N ILE A 917 23.06 4.69 8.26
CA ILE A 917 22.11 5.72 8.71
C ILE A 917 21.58 5.43 10.11
N SER A 918 21.54 6.44 10.98
CA SER A 918 20.98 6.34 12.35
C SER A 918 19.45 6.27 12.33
N SER A 919 18.82 5.42 13.15
CA SER A 919 17.35 5.26 13.22
C SER A 919 16.69 6.14 14.29
N ASP A 920 16.91 7.45 14.25
CA ASP A 920 16.23 8.37 15.16
C ASP A 920 14.77 8.60 14.71
N GLY A 921 13.86 7.71 15.13
CA GLY A 921 12.42 7.96 15.38
C GLY A 921 11.47 8.41 14.25
N GLU A 922 11.96 8.97 13.14
CA GLU A 922 11.14 9.38 11.98
C GLU A 922 11.89 9.02 10.70
N GLU A 923 11.42 8.00 9.96
CA GLU A 923 12.08 7.45 8.75
C GLU A 923 12.36 8.49 7.63
N TYR A 924 11.75 9.68 7.72
CA TYR A 924 11.84 10.74 6.71
C TYR A 924 12.79 11.90 7.07
N LYS A 925 13.40 11.91 8.26
CA LYS A 925 14.28 13.02 8.71
C LYS A 925 15.70 12.62 9.14
N ALA A 926 16.01 11.34 9.32
CA ALA A 926 17.35 10.93 9.73
C ALA A 926 18.38 11.07 8.59
N THR A 927 19.32 12.02 8.72
CA THR A 927 20.43 12.27 7.76
C THR A 927 21.81 12.00 8.36
N THR A 928 21.90 11.54 9.61
CA THR A 928 23.18 11.39 10.33
C THR A 928 23.76 9.98 10.16
N MET A 929 25.03 9.93 9.77
CA MET A 929 25.74 8.66 9.56
C MET A 929 26.05 7.96 10.90
N THR A 930 25.92 6.63 10.96
CA THR A 930 26.27 5.86 12.17
C THR A 930 27.78 5.85 12.43
N PRO A 931 28.25 5.53 13.66
CA PRO A 931 29.68 5.36 13.93
C PRO A 931 30.35 4.30 13.06
N LEU A 932 29.65 3.19 12.77
CA LEU A 932 30.14 2.14 11.87
C LEU A 932 30.24 2.67 10.43
N GLY A 933 29.18 3.32 9.94
CA GLY A 933 29.15 3.93 8.60
C GLY A 933 30.28 4.93 8.41
N HIS A 934 30.55 5.77 9.42
CA HIS A 934 31.69 6.68 9.41
C HIS A 934 33.02 5.95 9.31
N TRP A 935 33.20 4.89 10.12
CA TRP A 935 34.42 4.11 10.09
C TRP A 935 34.63 3.40 8.74
N LEU A 936 33.59 2.78 8.18
CA LEU A 936 33.63 2.13 6.87
C LEU A 936 33.97 3.12 5.76
N PHE A 937 33.33 4.30 5.77
CA PHE A 937 33.54 5.33 4.76
C PHE A 937 34.95 5.91 4.83
N SER A 938 35.40 6.37 6.01
CA SER A 938 36.72 6.98 6.18
C SER A 938 37.87 6.03 5.87
N ASN A 939 37.70 4.73 6.10
CA ASN A 939 38.70 3.71 5.77
C ASN A 939 38.53 3.12 4.36
N LYS A 940 37.55 3.59 3.57
CA LYS A 940 37.25 3.13 2.20
C LYS A 940 36.95 1.62 2.09
N ILE A 941 36.35 1.04 3.12
CA ILE A 941 36.07 -0.41 3.20
C ILE A 941 34.86 -0.74 2.32
N GLY A 942 35.08 -1.42 1.19
CA GLY A 942 34.02 -1.84 0.26
C GLY A 942 33.23 -0.69 -0.38
N LEU A 943 33.72 0.54 -0.26
CA LEU A 943 33.00 1.76 -0.62
C LEU A 943 32.58 1.83 -2.10
N PRO A 944 33.42 1.42 -3.09
CA PRO A 944 33.01 1.41 -4.49
C PRO A 944 31.76 0.56 -4.74
N SER A 945 31.70 -0.64 -4.18
CA SER A 945 30.55 -1.55 -4.32
C SER A 945 29.29 -1.00 -3.65
N VAL A 946 29.43 -0.39 -2.46
CA VAL A 946 28.30 0.26 -1.76
C VAL A 946 27.71 1.39 -2.59
N ILE A 947 28.55 2.28 -3.13
CA ILE A 947 28.11 3.40 -3.97
C ILE A 947 27.47 2.87 -5.26
N MET A 948 28.14 1.94 -5.95
CA MET A 948 27.65 1.34 -7.18
C MET A 948 26.26 0.70 -6.98
N THR A 949 26.09 -0.10 -5.91
CA THR A 949 24.79 -0.74 -5.64
C THR A 949 23.73 0.27 -5.23
N ALA A 950 24.03 1.23 -4.33
CA ALA A 950 23.05 2.21 -3.86
C ALA A 950 22.51 3.07 -5.02
N PHE A 951 23.38 3.51 -5.92
CA PHE A 951 22.99 4.34 -7.07
C PHE A 951 22.42 3.54 -8.24
N SER A 952 22.86 2.29 -8.45
CA SER A 952 22.19 1.38 -9.41
C SER A 952 20.78 1.03 -8.97
N ALA A 953 20.54 0.89 -7.66
CA ALA A 953 19.20 0.66 -7.11
C ALA A 953 18.19 1.76 -7.48
N LEU A 954 18.66 2.99 -7.74
CA LEU A 954 17.81 4.08 -8.25
C LEU A 954 17.33 3.83 -9.68
N THR A 955 18.05 3.02 -10.45
CA THR A 955 17.81 2.77 -11.88
C THR A 955 17.07 1.46 -12.16
N PHE A 956 16.85 0.62 -11.13
CA PHE A 956 16.05 -0.60 -11.26
C PHE A 956 14.55 -0.28 -11.32
N ARG A 957 13.75 -1.14 -11.96
CA ARG A 957 12.30 -0.96 -12.18
C ARG A 957 11.48 -1.29 -10.92
N ASP A 958 11.80 -0.67 -9.79
CA ASP A 958 11.11 -0.86 -8.51
C ASP A 958 11.06 0.46 -7.72
N SER A 959 9.92 1.17 -7.79
CA SER A 959 9.74 2.47 -7.14
C SER A 959 9.88 2.42 -5.61
N VAL A 960 9.50 1.31 -4.98
CA VAL A 960 9.63 1.10 -3.52
C VAL A 960 11.10 0.99 -3.12
N LEU A 961 11.91 0.31 -3.93
CA LEU A 961 13.35 0.24 -3.74
C LEU A 961 14.00 1.62 -3.87
N VAL A 962 13.60 2.40 -4.89
CA VAL A 962 14.09 3.77 -5.11
C VAL A 962 13.83 4.63 -3.88
N LEU A 963 12.60 4.65 -3.36
CA LEU A 963 12.24 5.41 -2.17
C LEU A 963 13.10 5.03 -0.95
N LYS A 964 13.41 3.74 -0.77
CA LYS A 964 14.33 3.28 0.28
C LYS A 964 15.76 3.76 0.04
N ALA A 965 16.26 3.72 -1.20
CA ALA A 965 17.63 4.06 -1.55
C ALA A 965 17.93 5.57 -1.48
N VAL A 966 16.96 6.45 -1.76
CA VAL A 966 17.15 7.91 -1.81
C VAL A 966 17.86 8.48 -0.57
N THR A 967 17.48 8.03 0.63
CA THR A 967 18.09 8.52 1.88
C THR A 967 19.56 8.10 2.02
N LEU A 968 19.88 6.86 1.65
CA LEU A 968 21.26 6.35 1.63
C LEU A 968 22.12 7.12 0.62
N CYS A 969 21.61 7.34 -0.60
CA CYS A 969 22.32 8.10 -1.63
C CYS A 969 22.62 9.54 -1.20
N LYS A 970 21.70 10.20 -0.48
CA LYS A 970 21.95 11.55 0.08
C LYS A 970 23.13 11.54 1.07
N VAL A 971 23.09 10.64 2.06
CA VAL A 971 24.15 10.56 3.09
C VAL A 971 25.51 10.24 2.46
N LEU A 972 25.56 9.33 1.50
CA LEU A 972 26.80 9.00 0.77
C LEU A 972 27.33 10.18 -0.05
N ALA A 973 26.45 10.92 -0.73
CA ALA A 973 26.85 12.10 -1.50
C ALA A 973 27.35 13.24 -0.61
N GLU A 974 26.68 13.48 0.53
CA GLU A 974 27.12 14.48 1.50
C GLU A 974 28.51 14.13 2.05
N LYS A 975 28.75 12.86 2.38
CA LYS A 975 30.05 12.39 2.88
C LYS A 975 31.16 12.34 1.84
N LEU A 976 30.84 12.17 0.56
CA LEU A 976 31.82 12.22 -0.52
C LEU A 976 32.54 13.58 -0.59
N SER A 977 31.93 14.66 -0.07
CA SER A 977 32.60 15.96 0.02
C SER A 977 33.90 15.95 0.83
N ASP A 978 34.05 15.01 1.78
CA ASP A 978 35.24 14.86 2.62
C ASP A 978 36.40 14.18 1.86
N CYS A 979 36.11 13.41 0.81
CA CYS A 979 37.09 12.65 0.02
C CYS A 979 36.71 12.60 -1.47
N TYR A 980 36.50 13.77 -2.05
CA TYR A 980 35.90 13.91 -3.38
C TYR A 980 36.69 13.18 -4.48
N ASP A 981 35.94 12.47 -5.33
CA ASP A 981 36.40 11.82 -6.55
C ASP A 981 35.44 12.21 -7.68
N ASP A 982 36.00 12.72 -8.78
CA ASP A 982 35.22 13.30 -9.87
C ASP A 982 34.39 12.25 -10.62
N GLU A 983 34.98 11.09 -10.91
CA GLU A 983 34.30 10.00 -11.62
C GLU A 983 33.13 9.46 -10.80
N VAL A 984 33.34 9.32 -9.50
CA VAL A 984 32.29 8.89 -8.56
C VAL A 984 31.17 9.93 -8.48
N GLY A 985 31.51 11.22 -8.38
CA GLY A 985 30.52 12.30 -8.34
C GLY A 985 29.67 12.36 -9.63
N VAL A 986 30.31 12.21 -10.79
CA VAL A 986 29.64 12.12 -12.10
C VAL A 986 28.71 10.91 -12.15
N TYR A 987 29.19 9.73 -11.73
CA TYR A 987 28.37 8.51 -11.70
C TYR A 987 27.12 8.68 -10.83
N MET A 988 27.26 9.23 -9.61
CA MET A 988 26.13 9.50 -8.70
C MET A 988 25.07 10.40 -9.33
N LEU A 989 25.50 11.47 -9.99
CA LEU A 989 24.61 12.41 -10.67
C LEU A 989 23.91 11.75 -11.86
N VAL A 990 24.65 11.02 -12.70
CA VAL A 990 24.10 10.32 -13.88
C VAL A 990 23.06 9.28 -13.46
N CYS A 991 23.32 8.44 -12.46
CA CYS A 991 22.35 7.47 -11.96
C CYS A 991 21.08 8.13 -11.43
N SER A 992 21.21 9.25 -10.71
CA SER A 992 20.06 9.99 -10.17
C SER A 992 19.23 10.64 -11.27
N ILE A 993 19.87 11.15 -12.32
CA ILE A 993 19.23 11.70 -13.52
C ILE A 993 18.50 10.59 -14.31
N ARG A 994 19.13 9.42 -14.47
CA ARG A 994 18.49 8.23 -15.10
C ARG A 994 17.30 7.71 -14.28
N SER A 995 17.42 7.71 -12.96
CA SER A 995 16.30 7.37 -12.07
C SER A 995 15.13 8.32 -12.29
N LEU A 996 15.40 9.62 -12.42
CA LEU A 996 14.37 10.61 -12.72
C LEU A 996 13.76 10.43 -14.12
N GLN A 997 14.53 9.95 -15.10
CA GLN A 997 13.98 9.54 -16.40
C GLN A 997 12.98 8.39 -16.23
N LEU A 998 13.36 7.34 -15.50
CA LEU A 998 12.58 6.10 -15.37
C LEU A 998 11.34 6.24 -14.48
N HIS A 999 11.49 6.91 -13.33
CA HIS A 999 10.49 6.95 -12.25
C HIS A 999 9.91 8.35 -12.01
N GLY A 1000 10.42 9.38 -12.69
CA GLY A 1000 10.06 10.77 -12.40
C GLY A 1000 8.60 11.14 -12.69
N ALA A 1001 7.89 10.30 -13.45
CA ALA A 1001 6.46 10.45 -13.73
C ALA A 1001 5.58 10.02 -12.54
N ASP A 1002 6.10 9.17 -11.64
CA ASP A 1002 5.39 8.75 -10.44
C ASP A 1002 5.30 9.90 -9.42
N GLU A 1003 4.08 10.21 -8.95
CA GLU A 1003 3.85 11.36 -8.06
C GLU A 1003 4.55 11.22 -6.70
N VAL A 1004 4.66 9.98 -6.20
CA VAL A 1004 5.26 9.67 -4.89
C VAL A 1004 6.80 9.70 -4.97
N THR A 1005 7.37 9.14 -6.02
CA THR A 1005 8.82 8.94 -6.20
C THR A 1005 9.51 10.14 -6.85
N GLY A 1006 8.82 10.85 -7.75
CA GLY A 1006 9.39 11.95 -8.53
C GLY A 1006 9.89 13.12 -7.66
N THR A 1007 9.14 13.51 -6.62
CA THR A 1007 9.54 14.63 -5.75
C THR A 1007 10.80 14.32 -4.91
N PRO A 1008 10.91 13.15 -4.24
CA PRO A 1008 12.16 12.71 -3.61
C PRO A 1008 13.36 12.67 -4.56
N LEU A 1009 13.18 12.18 -5.79
CA LEU A 1009 14.25 12.09 -6.79
C LEU A 1009 14.74 13.45 -7.28
N ILE A 1010 13.82 14.39 -7.57
CA ILE A 1010 14.18 15.77 -7.90
C ILE A 1010 15.01 16.40 -6.76
N GLY A 1011 14.59 16.14 -5.51
CA GLY A 1011 15.35 16.56 -4.33
C GLY A 1011 16.73 15.91 -4.25
N LEU A 1012 16.87 14.63 -4.60
CA LEU A 1012 18.15 13.92 -4.61
C LEU A 1012 19.11 14.48 -5.67
N VAL A 1013 18.64 14.68 -6.91
CA VAL A 1013 19.46 15.23 -8.00
C VAL A 1013 19.98 16.63 -7.64
N PHE A 1014 19.11 17.49 -7.11
CA PHE A 1014 19.53 18.81 -6.64
C PHE A 1014 20.56 18.70 -5.51
N HIS A 1015 20.32 17.82 -4.52
CA HIS A 1015 21.19 17.66 -3.37
C HIS A 1015 22.60 17.19 -3.78
N ILE A 1016 22.71 16.21 -4.68
CA ILE A 1016 24.00 15.74 -5.19
C ILE A 1016 24.74 16.85 -5.92
N TYR A 1017 24.06 17.54 -6.84
CA TYR A 1017 24.67 18.66 -7.56
C TYR A 1017 25.13 19.75 -6.59
N PHE A 1018 24.27 20.19 -5.67
CA PHE A 1018 24.58 21.21 -4.68
C PHE A 1018 25.76 20.82 -3.76
N ALA A 1019 25.77 19.58 -3.25
CA ALA A 1019 26.81 19.12 -2.33
C ALA A 1019 28.19 19.03 -3.00
N LEU A 1020 28.23 18.54 -4.24
CA LEU A 1020 29.46 18.18 -4.94
C LEU A 1020 29.98 19.26 -5.90
N ARG A 1021 29.12 20.20 -6.34
CA ARG A 1021 29.46 21.21 -7.36
C ARG A 1021 30.69 22.05 -7.02
N ARG A 1022 30.95 22.31 -5.74
CA ARG A 1022 32.14 23.07 -5.30
C ARG A 1022 33.47 22.38 -5.62
N PHE A 1023 33.46 21.08 -5.89
CA PHE A 1023 34.67 20.27 -6.10
C PHE A 1023 34.88 19.87 -7.57
N SER A 1024 33.89 20.05 -8.44
CA SER A 1024 33.94 19.58 -9.83
C SER A 1024 33.16 20.45 -10.80
N ASP A 1025 33.82 20.75 -11.92
CA ASP A 1025 33.19 21.34 -13.11
C ASP A 1025 32.62 20.27 -14.06
N SER A 1026 33.03 19.00 -13.94
CA SER A 1026 32.50 17.88 -14.73
C SER A 1026 30.99 17.67 -14.51
N LEU A 1027 30.48 17.98 -13.30
CA LEU A 1027 29.04 17.93 -13.02
C LEU A 1027 28.23 18.90 -13.89
N LEU A 1028 28.80 20.07 -14.23
CA LEU A 1028 28.19 21.00 -15.16
C LEU A 1028 28.11 20.38 -16.57
N GLN A 1029 29.18 19.71 -17.00
CA GLN A 1029 29.22 19.04 -18.31
C GLN A 1029 28.16 17.93 -18.41
N VAL A 1030 27.91 17.19 -17.32
CA VAL A 1030 26.81 16.20 -17.26
C VAL A 1030 25.46 16.88 -17.52
N LEU A 1031 25.20 18.03 -16.88
CA LEU A 1031 23.95 18.78 -17.13
C LEU A 1031 23.86 19.29 -18.57
N MET A 1032 24.98 19.70 -19.17
CA MET A 1032 25.02 20.14 -20.58
C MET A 1032 24.71 18.99 -21.57
N GLN A 1033 24.91 17.73 -21.16
CA GLN A 1033 24.59 16.56 -21.97
C GLN A 1033 23.12 16.11 -21.84
N VAL A 1034 22.36 16.67 -20.90
CA VAL A 1034 20.95 16.31 -20.71
C VAL A 1034 20.13 16.79 -21.91
N PRO A 1035 19.34 15.92 -22.56
CA PRO A 1035 18.51 16.31 -23.69
C PRO A 1035 17.58 17.47 -23.36
N ASN A 1036 17.37 18.38 -24.32
CA ASN A 1036 16.47 19.54 -24.20
C ASN A 1036 16.90 20.65 -23.22
N LEU A 1037 18.16 20.65 -22.75
CA LEU A 1037 18.75 21.78 -22.01
C LEU A 1037 19.65 22.63 -22.90
N THR A 1038 19.49 23.96 -22.87
CA THR A 1038 20.40 24.90 -23.53
C THR A 1038 21.52 25.34 -22.59
N ALA A 1039 22.67 25.75 -23.14
CA ALA A 1039 23.80 26.24 -22.36
C ALA A 1039 23.39 27.37 -21.39
N ASP A 1040 22.63 28.36 -21.87
CA ASP A 1040 22.15 29.48 -21.05
C ASP A 1040 21.33 29.05 -19.82
N ILE A 1041 20.47 28.03 -19.98
CA ILE A 1041 19.61 27.53 -18.89
C ILE A 1041 20.48 26.83 -17.83
N VAL A 1042 21.44 26.02 -18.28
CA VAL A 1042 22.35 25.29 -17.41
C VAL A 1042 23.28 26.25 -16.67
N GLU A 1043 23.85 27.25 -17.35
CA GLU A 1043 24.68 28.29 -16.75
C GLU A 1043 23.91 29.15 -15.74
N SER A 1044 22.67 29.53 -16.06
CA SER A 1044 21.80 30.28 -15.14
C SER A 1044 21.52 29.49 -13.85
N PHE A 1045 21.22 28.20 -13.98
CA PHE A 1045 21.03 27.31 -12.84
C PHE A 1045 22.30 27.17 -12.02
N ASP A 1046 23.45 26.94 -12.66
CA ASP A 1046 24.74 26.77 -12.02
C ASP A 1046 25.20 28.01 -11.25
N ASN A 1047 25.10 29.20 -11.86
CA ASN A 1047 25.44 30.47 -11.22
C ASN A 1047 24.64 30.67 -9.93
N ARG A 1048 23.36 30.30 -9.95
CA ARG A 1048 22.51 30.40 -8.78
C ARG A 1048 22.91 29.41 -7.69
N VAL A 1049 23.19 28.15 -8.06
CA VAL A 1049 23.72 27.14 -7.13
C VAL A 1049 25.04 27.62 -6.51
N ARG A 1050 25.95 28.21 -7.30
CA ARG A 1050 27.20 28.79 -6.79
C ARG A 1050 26.95 29.94 -5.80
N ALA A 1051 26.00 30.83 -6.07
CA ALA A 1051 25.60 31.89 -5.14
C ALA A 1051 25.02 31.34 -3.82
N MET A 1052 24.30 30.21 -3.88
CA MET A 1052 23.84 29.53 -2.66
C MET A 1052 24.99 28.90 -1.87
N ILE A 1053 26.01 28.36 -2.55
CA ILE A 1053 27.19 27.75 -1.90
C ILE A 1053 28.06 28.82 -1.24
N SER A 1054 28.22 30.00 -1.85
CA SER A 1054 28.96 31.13 -1.28
C SER A 1054 28.23 31.83 -0.13
N GLY A 1055 26.92 31.56 0.05
CA GLY A 1055 26.08 32.19 1.07
C GLY A 1055 25.46 33.53 0.65
N ASP A 1056 25.61 33.92 -0.63
CA ASP A 1056 25.11 35.18 -1.16
C ASP A 1056 23.58 35.15 -1.41
N GLU A 1057 22.98 33.96 -1.56
CA GLU A 1057 21.54 33.78 -1.76
C GLU A 1057 20.98 32.69 -0.83
N VAL A 1058 20.04 33.05 0.05
CA VAL A 1058 19.32 32.09 0.91
C VAL A 1058 17.98 31.74 0.29
N ILE A 1059 17.84 30.49 -0.17
CA ILE A 1059 16.64 29.99 -0.84
C ILE A 1059 15.98 28.89 0.00
N LEU A 1060 14.65 28.96 0.14
CA LEU A 1060 13.85 27.94 0.82
C LEU A 1060 13.90 26.60 0.07
N GLU A 1061 13.85 25.48 0.81
CA GLU A 1061 13.92 24.13 0.25
C GLU A 1061 12.86 23.87 -0.85
N LYS A 1062 11.66 24.44 -0.70
CA LYS A 1062 10.59 24.36 -1.70
C LYS A 1062 11.00 25.01 -3.04
N GLN A 1063 11.70 26.14 -2.98
CA GLN A 1063 12.18 26.83 -4.17
C GLN A 1063 13.35 26.07 -4.82
N LYS A 1064 14.23 25.45 -4.03
CA LYS A 1064 15.31 24.56 -4.53
C LYS A 1064 14.76 23.44 -5.39
N LYS A 1065 13.77 22.71 -4.87
CA LYS A 1065 13.06 21.64 -5.58
C LYS A 1065 12.37 22.14 -6.86
N GLU A 1066 11.76 23.32 -6.81
CA GLU A 1066 11.08 23.89 -7.98
C GLU A 1066 12.06 24.30 -9.10
N MET A 1067 13.26 24.78 -8.78
CA MET A 1067 14.30 25.04 -9.79
C MET A 1067 14.75 23.75 -10.46
N ALA A 1068 15.04 22.70 -9.68
CA ALA A 1068 15.42 21.40 -10.22
C ALA A 1068 14.30 20.78 -11.06
N ARG A 1069 13.04 20.88 -10.60
CA ARG A 1069 11.87 20.43 -11.37
C ARG A 1069 11.75 21.14 -12.71
N LYS A 1070 12.01 22.45 -12.77
CA LYS A 1070 12.00 23.22 -14.02
C LYS A 1070 13.11 22.77 -14.96
N LEU A 1071 14.31 22.53 -14.43
CA LEU A 1071 15.46 22.07 -15.20
C LEU A 1071 15.18 20.70 -15.83
N PHE A 1072 14.77 19.71 -15.03
CA PHE A 1072 14.62 18.33 -15.52
C PHE A 1072 13.24 18.00 -16.10
N LYS A 1073 12.36 18.99 -16.29
CA LYS A 1073 11.00 18.75 -16.80
C LYS A 1073 10.99 18.04 -18.16
N GLY A 1074 11.91 18.40 -19.06
CA GLY A 1074 12.02 17.81 -20.39
C GLY A 1074 12.67 16.42 -20.42
N LEU A 1075 13.10 15.92 -19.26
CA LEU A 1075 13.84 14.67 -19.11
C LEU A 1075 12.98 13.52 -18.56
N ILE A 1076 12.01 13.85 -17.71
CA ILE A 1076 11.09 12.86 -17.11
C ILE A 1076 10.37 12.14 -18.26
N THR A 1077 10.61 10.83 -18.41
CA THR A 1077 9.97 10.08 -19.49
C THR A 1077 8.48 10.09 -19.27
N LEU A 1078 7.76 10.34 -20.35
CA LEU A 1078 6.33 10.21 -20.38
C LEU A 1078 5.96 8.74 -20.13
N THR A 1079 4.81 8.50 -19.54
CA THR A 1079 4.29 7.15 -19.30
C THR A 1079 4.20 6.35 -20.62
N ILE A 1080 4.17 5.01 -20.60
CA ILE A 1080 4.09 4.18 -21.82
C ILE A 1080 2.92 4.60 -22.74
N GLY A 1081 1.79 4.99 -22.13
CA GLY A 1081 0.61 5.52 -22.83
C GLY A 1081 0.81 6.90 -23.48
N GLU A 1082 1.90 7.59 -23.18
CA GLU A 1082 2.27 8.88 -23.75
C GLU A 1082 3.44 8.78 -24.75
N GLN A 1083 4.32 7.78 -24.62
CA GLN A 1083 5.46 7.56 -25.53
C GLN A 1083 5.04 7.24 -26.98
N HIS A 1084 3.96 6.49 -27.15
CA HIS A 1084 3.43 6.10 -28.46
C HIS A 1084 2.50 7.16 -29.08
N LYS A 1085 2.31 8.31 -28.42
CA LYS A 1085 1.47 9.40 -28.95
C LYS A 1085 2.27 10.20 -29.99
N LYS A 1086 1.73 10.31 -31.20
CA LYS A 1086 2.26 11.20 -32.23
C LYS A 1086 2.34 12.64 -31.69
N PRO A 1087 3.49 13.33 -31.83
CA PRO A 1087 3.66 14.66 -31.26
C PRO A 1087 2.76 15.69 -31.94
N VAL A 1088 2.17 16.57 -31.13
CA VAL A 1088 1.31 17.67 -31.59
C VAL A 1088 2.07 18.98 -31.52
N TYR A 1089 2.27 19.62 -32.67
CA TYR A 1089 2.94 20.92 -32.75
C TYR A 1089 1.89 22.02 -32.76
N LEU A 1090 1.77 22.76 -31.65
CA LEU A 1090 0.81 23.85 -31.53
C LEU A 1090 1.34 25.15 -32.16
N ARG A 1091 0.44 25.98 -32.70
CA ARG A 1091 0.80 27.28 -33.26
C ARG A 1091 1.33 28.18 -32.12
N PRO A 1092 2.49 28.85 -32.28
CA PRO A 1092 2.97 29.79 -31.27
C PRO A 1092 2.06 31.02 -31.24
N LEU A 1093 1.51 31.33 -30.06
CA LEU A 1093 0.61 32.46 -29.85
C LEU A 1093 1.26 33.57 -29.02
N PRO A 1094 0.87 34.83 -29.23
CA PRO A 1094 1.37 35.95 -28.43
C PRO A 1094 1.03 35.76 -26.93
N PRO A 1095 1.86 36.27 -26.01
CA PRO A 1095 1.57 36.19 -24.58
C PRO A 1095 0.31 37.00 -24.26
N ILE A 1096 -0.57 36.43 -23.44
CA ILE A 1096 -1.70 37.18 -22.89
C ILE A 1096 -1.12 38.16 -21.86
N GLU A 1097 -1.34 39.46 -22.06
CA GLU A 1097 -0.97 40.46 -21.05
C GLU A 1097 -1.70 40.12 -19.74
N LYS A 1098 -0.94 39.95 -18.66
CA LYS A 1098 -1.53 39.73 -17.34
C LYS A 1098 -2.36 40.96 -16.99
N ARG A 1099 -3.69 40.82 -16.94
CA ARG A 1099 -4.54 41.84 -16.30
C ARG A 1099 -3.99 42.08 -14.89
N ARG A 1100 -3.63 43.33 -14.60
CA ARG A 1100 -3.30 43.74 -13.24
C ARG A 1100 -4.47 43.29 -12.35
N ARG A 1101 -4.18 42.64 -11.22
CA ARG A 1101 -5.18 42.39 -10.18
C ARG A 1101 -5.91 43.73 -9.97
N LYS A 1102 -7.24 43.75 -10.01
CA LYS A 1102 -7.99 44.88 -9.46
C LYS A 1102 -7.42 45.09 -8.07
N VAL A 1103 -6.72 46.21 -7.89
CA VAL A 1103 -6.25 46.64 -6.58
C VAL A 1103 -7.54 46.76 -5.77
N ASN A 1104 -7.63 45.96 -4.71
CA ASN A 1104 -8.67 46.11 -3.71
C ASN A 1104 -8.76 47.59 -3.35
N GLU A 1105 -9.98 48.08 -3.13
CA GLU A 1105 -10.23 49.38 -2.53
C GLU A 1105 -9.21 49.64 -1.40
N PRO A 1106 -8.67 50.87 -1.30
CA PRO A 1106 -7.62 51.15 -0.34
C PRO A 1106 -8.13 50.79 1.05
N ASP A 1107 -7.45 49.86 1.71
CA ASP A 1107 -7.58 49.63 3.13
C ASP A 1107 -7.41 50.99 3.81
N ASP A 1108 -8.47 51.43 4.50
CA ASP A 1108 -8.57 52.70 5.18
C ASP A 1108 -7.67 52.68 6.44
N PHE A 1109 -6.36 52.81 6.21
CA PHE A 1109 -5.33 52.85 7.24
C PHE A 1109 -5.17 54.25 7.88
N GLU A 1110 -6.11 55.19 7.66
CA GLU A 1110 -6.07 56.51 8.30
C GLU A 1110 -6.36 56.47 9.82
N ASN A 1111 -6.90 55.36 10.36
CA ASN A 1111 -7.25 55.25 11.79
C ASN A 1111 -6.18 54.61 12.70
N ILE A 1112 -5.07 54.07 12.16
CA ILE A 1112 -4.02 53.47 13.00
C ILE A 1112 -3.05 54.54 13.57
N ALA A 1113 -2.96 55.71 12.93
CA ALA A 1113 -2.20 56.85 13.43
C ALA A 1113 -2.81 57.49 14.70
N LEU A 1114 -4.10 57.25 14.97
CA LEU A 1114 -4.81 57.73 16.17
C LEU A 1114 -4.59 56.84 17.42
N LEU A 1115 -3.95 55.67 17.28
CA LEU A 1115 -3.63 54.76 18.39
C LEU A 1115 -2.29 55.05 19.07
N PHE A 1116 -1.49 55.98 18.54
CA PHE A 1116 -0.14 56.31 19.04
C PHE A 1116 0.10 57.81 19.28
N ALA A 1117 -0.95 58.60 19.45
CA ALA A 1117 -0.85 59.99 19.89
C ALA A 1117 -1.54 60.17 21.26
N TYR A 1118 -0.84 60.86 22.19
CA TYR A 1118 -1.09 61.06 23.63
C TYR A 1118 -0.61 59.87 24.51
N GLU A 1119 0.49 59.93 25.28
CA GLU A 1119 1.37 61.00 25.81
C GLU A 1119 2.86 60.66 25.57
#